data_AF-A0A978U4K9-F1
#
_entry.id   AF-A0A978U4K9-F1
#
_cell.length_a   1.000
_cell.length_b   1.000
_cell.length_c   1.000
_cell.angle_alpha   90.00
_cell.angle_beta   90.00
_cell.angle_gamma   90.00
#
_symmetry.space_group_name_H-M   'P 1'
#
loop_
_entity.id
_entity.type
_entity.pdbx_description
1 polymer ?
#
loop_
_entity_poly.entity_id
_entity_poly.type
_entity_poly.pdbx_seq_one_letter_code
_entity_poly.pdbx_strand_id
1 'polypeptide(L)'
;MGKVIGIDLGTTNSCVAVLEGGQPIVIANAEGGRTTPSIVGFGKTGERLVGQLAKRQAVTNAENTIYSIKRFIGRRWDDTADERSRVPYRCVRGKDDTVDVQIRSKTYTPQEVSAMILQKLKQDAESYLGEPVTQAVITVPAYFTDAQRQATKDAGTIAGLEVLRIINEPTAAALSYGLDKQDQEQSVLVFDLGGGTFDVSVLQLGDGVFEVKATAGNNHLGGDDFDNVLVRWLMENFREQEGIDLSADKMALQRLREAAEKAKIELSSMITTTINLPFITADETGPKHLEMELTRAKFEELVRHLVESTIEPVTQALKDCNLSPDQIDRILLVGGSTRIPAVQEAIKSYFGGKAPDRSVNPDEAVALGAAIQAGVLGGEVKDLLLLDVTPLSLGIETLGEVFTRIIERNTTVPTSKTQVFSTATDGQTSVEIHVLQGERAMARDNKSLGKFQLTGIPPAPRGVPQIEVAFEIDANGILKVSARDKGTGREQSVQISNTGGLSEAEVQRMQAEAEAHRLEDERRRQLSELRNQADALLHNLDVTLRDNGSAISSATKAQATEKAAELRAAMSDRTTTLEVMRHCIDSLQNILYMMGSELYGSRESSSGGLYGDDFDSGLDQTIPWNEQAIPPTETYNPTEEGYSFELDDTVTADYESVE
;
A
#
# COMPACT_ATOMS: atom_id res chain seq x y z
N MET A 1 -19.67 3.88 -16.23
CA MET A 1 -18.26 3.51 -16.00
C MET A 1 -18.01 3.87 -14.55
N GLY A 2 -17.59 2.91 -13.72
CA GLY A 2 -17.30 3.17 -12.31
C GLY A 2 -16.07 4.07 -12.16
N LYS A 3 -15.88 4.66 -10.98
CA LYS A 3 -14.70 5.47 -10.68
C LYS A 3 -13.39 4.67 -10.85
N VAL A 4 -12.37 5.32 -11.40
CA VAL A 4 -10.99 4.80 -11.41
C VAL A 4 -10.33 5.24 -10.10
N ILE A 5 -9.83 4.28 -9.32
CA ILE A 5 -9.15 4.56 -8.04
C ILE A 5 -7.63 4.64 -8.20
N GLY A 6 -6.99 5.44 -7.36
CA GLY A 6 -5.54 5.47 -7.18
C GLY A 6 -5.12 4.62 -5.99
N ILE A 7 -4.19 3.70 -6.17
CA ILE A 7 -3.70 2.82 -5.11
C ILE A 7 -2.20 3.03 -4.94
N ASP A 8 -1.80 3.43 -3.75
CA ASP A 8 -0.44 3.25 -3.26
C ASP A 8 -0.27 1.86 -2.66
N LEU A 9 0.41 0.96 -3.37
CA LEU A 9 0.71 -0.39 -2.88
C LEU A 9 2.09 -0.40 -2.22
N GLY A 10 2.22 0.07 -0.98
CA GLY A 10 3.53 0.17 -0.31
C GLY A 10 4.04 -1.14 0.29
N THR A 11 5.32 -1.13 0.73
CA THR A 11 5.95 -2.31 1.37
C THR A 11 5.36 -2.61 2.75
N THR A 12 5.11 -1.57 3.54
CA THR A 12 4.64 -1.67 4.93
C THR A 12 3.17 -1.31 5.06
N ASN A 13 2.74 -0.24 4.39
CA ASN A 13 1.36 0.23 4.37
C ASN A 13 0.96 0.51 2.93
N SER A 14 -0.32 0.29 2.63
CA SER A 14 -0.94 0.67 1.37
C SER A 14 -2.04 1.70 1.63
N CYS A 15 -2.35 2.52 0.64
CA CYS A 15 -3.32 3.60 0.74
C CYS A 15 -4.15 3.64 -0.55
N VAL A 16 -5.43 3.98 -0.46
CA VAL A 16 -6.32 4.09 -1.62
C VAL A 16 -7.02 5.45 -1.61
N ALA A 17 -7.08 6.08 -2.78
CA ALA A 17 -7.68 7.38 -2.97
C ALA A 17 -8.53 7.40 -4.25
N VAL A 18 -9.43 8.37 -4.32
CA VAL A 18 -10.31 8.60 -5.47
C VAL A 18 -10.39 10.10 -5.76
N LEU A 19 -10.69 10.46 -7.00
CA LEU A 19 -10.98 11.85 -7.35
C LEU A 19 -12.49 12.13 -7.20
N GLU A 20 -12.84 13.09 -6.35
CA GLU A 20 -14.21 13.55 -6.15
C GLU A 20 -14.27 15.07 -6.31
N GLY A 21 -15.15 15.54 -7.19
CA GLY A 21 -15.31 16.98 -7.45
C GLY A 21 -14.02 17.67 -7.94
N GLY A 22 -13.12 16.93 -8.61
CA GLY A 22 -11.81 17.44 -9.04
C GLY A 22 -10.73 17.46 -7.96
N GLN A 23 -11.03 16.98 -6.75
CA GLN A 23 -10.09 16.93 -5.64
C GLN A 23 -9.78 15.47 -5.25
N PRO A 24 -8.51 15.10 -5.04
CA PRO A 24 -8.16 13.75 -4.62
C PRO A 24 -8.44 13.57 -3.12
N ILE A 25 -9.09 12.46 -2.75
CA ILE A 25 -9.48 12.14 -1.38
C ILE A 25 -9.02 10.71 -1.05
N VAL A 26 -8.32 10.53 0.06
CA VAL A 26 -8.00 9.20 0.60
C VAL A 26 -9.23 8.59 1.26
N ILE A 27 -9.49 7.33 0.92
CA ILE A 27 -10.58 6.53 1.47
C ILE A 27 -10.11 5.84 2.75
N ALA A 28 -10.88 5.99 3.83
CA ALA A 28 -10.62 5.25 5.06
C ALA A 28 -11.03 3.77 4.89
N ASN A 29 -10.23 2.87 5.44
CA ASN A 29 -10.57 1.44 5.47
C ASN A 29 -11.70 1.14 6.47
N ALA A 30 -12.24 -0.07 6.40
CA ALA A 30 -13.28 -0.54 7.32
C ALA A 30 -12.90 -0.43 8.83
N GLU A 31 -11.60 -0.40 9.14
CA GLU A 31 -11.08 -0.23 10.50
C GLU A 31 -10.94 1.24 10.94
N GLY A 32 -11.27 2.21 10.07
CA GLY A 32 -11.19 3.65 10.32
C GLY A 32 -9.81 4.28 10.09
N GLY A 33 -8.83 3.50 9.63
CA GLY A 33 -7.50 3.97 9.26
C GLY A 33 -7.46 4.51 7.83
N ARG A 34 -6.62 5.50 7.58
CA ARG A 34 -6.38 6.05 6.23
C ARG A 34 -5.35 5.26 5.43
N THR A 35 -4.62 4.38 6.10
CA THR A 35 -3.70 3.42 5.49
C THR A 35 -3.99 2.03 6.02
N THR A 36 -3.65 1.02 5.23
CA THR A 36 -3.87 -0.39 5.53
C THR A 36 -2.51 -1.09 5.56
N PRO A 37 -2.14 -1.79 6.66
CA PRO A 37 -0.91 -2.57 6.70
C PRO A 37 -0.83 -3.57 5.54
N SER A 38 0.30 -3.61 4.85
CA SER A 38 0.54 -4.51 3.72
C SER A 38 0.94 -5.90 4.22
N ILE A 39 0.02 -6.50 4.97
CA ILE A 39 0.20 -7.74 5.71
C ILE A 39 -0.95 -8.69 5.41
N VAL A 40 -0.63 -9.95 5.14
CA VAL A 40 -1.59 -11.03 4.90
C VAL A 40 -1.33 -12.15 5.90
N GLY A 41 -2.34 -12.54 6.67
CA GLY A 41 -2.28 -13.62 7.65
C GLY A 41 -3.21 -14.77 7.29
N PHE A 42 -2.79 -15.99 7.58
CA PHE A 42 -3.64 -17.18 7.45
C PHE A 42 -3.93 -17.75 8.83
N GLY A 43 -5.14 -17.50 9.31
CA GLY A 43 -5.59 -17.93 10.64
C GLY A 43 -5.72 -19.44 10.74
N LYS A 44 -5.89 -19.95 11.97
CA LYS A 44 -5.79 -21.40 12.27
C LYS A 44 -6.81 -22.23 11.50
N THR A 45 -7.97 -21.67 11.20
CA THR A 45 -9.03 -22.35 10.45
C THR A 45 -8.93 -22.14 8.93
N GLY A 46 -7.85 -21.50 8.47
CA GLY A 46 -7.58 -21.23 7.06
C GLY A 46 -8.23 -19.95 6.55
N GLU A 47 -8.82 -19.15 7.43
CA GLU A 47 -9.29 -17.80 7.13
C GLU A 47 -8.14 -16.87 6.74
N ARG A 48 -8.37 -16.09 5.69
CA ARG A 48 -7.46 -15.07 5.22
C ARG A 48 -7.76 -13.77 5.96
N LEU A 49 -6.71 -13.17 6.51
CA LEU A 49 -6.74 -11.90 7.21
C LEU A 49 -5.85 -10.93 6.43
N VAL A 50 -6.27 -9.68 6.26
CA VAL A 50 -5.50 -8.65 5.57
C VAL A 50 -5.49 -7.39 6.43
N GLY A 51 -4.42 -6.60 6.36
CA GLY A 51 -4.36 -5.31 7.06
C GLY A 51 -4.20 -5.44 8.56
N GLN A 52 -4.97 -4.65 9.31
CA GLN A 52 -4.85 -4.56 10.76
C GLN A 52 -5.15 -5.91 11.45
N LEU A 53 -6.08 -6.70 10.91
CA LEU A 53 -6.40 -8.02 11.44
C LEU A 53 -5.22 -8.98 11.32
N ALA A 54 -4.52 -8.95 10.18
CA ALA A 54 -3.31 -9.75 9.98
C ALA A 54 -2.17 -9.30 10.91
N LYS A 55 -1.97 -7.97 11.05
CA LYS A 55 -0.95 -7.38 11.94
C LYS A 55 -1.16 -7.82 13.39
N ARG A 56 -2.39 -7.77 13.91
CA ARG A 56 -2.70 -8.14 15.31
C ARG A 56 -2.32 -9.56 15.69
N GLN A 57 -2.42 -10.51 14.76
CA GLN A 57 -2.14 -11.93 15.05
C GLN A 57 -0.73 -12.37 14.65
N ALA A 58 0.09 -11.48 14.07
CA ALA A 58 1.44 -11.77 13.58
C ALA A 58 2.34 -12.36 14.67
N VAL A 59 2.32 -11.81 15.90
CA VAL A 59 3.10 -12.30 17.04
C VAL A 59 2.91 -13.79 17.29
N THR A 60 1.66 -14.26 17.32
CA THR A 60 1.33 -15.65 17.65
C THR A 60 1.28 -16.58 16.44
N ASN A 61 1.48 -16.04 15.23
CA ASN A 61 1.32 -16.76 13.97
C ASN A 61 2.33 -16.29 12.90
N ALA A 62 3.57 -16.02 13.32
CA ALA A 62 4.58 -15.36 12.50
C ALA A 62 4.90 -16.12 11.20
N GLU A 63 4.94 -17.46 11.25
CA GLU A 63 5.21 -18.29 10.07
C GLU A 63 4.10 -18.26 9.01
N ASN A 64 2.87 -17.96 9.41
CA ASN A 64 1.72 -17.88 8.51
C ASN A 64 1.25 -16.43 8.28
N THR A 65 2.09 -15.45 8.58
CA THR A 65 1.79 -14.02 8.41
C THR A 65 2.87 -13.39 7.54
N ILE A 66 2.48 -12.96 6.35
CA ILE A 66 3.34 -12.41 5.31
C ILE A 66 3.30 -10.89 5.40
N TYR A 67 4.46 -10.27 5.45
CA TYR A 67 4.67 -8.82 5.40
C TYR A 67 5.90 -8.52 4.51
N SER A 68 6.06 -7.27 4.08
CA SER A 68 7.16 -6.84 3.20
C SER A 68 7.24 -7.62 1.88
N ILE A 69 6.11 -8.16 1.41
CA ILE A 69 6.08 -9.00 0.20
C ILE A 69 6.53 -8.25 -1.06
N LYS A 70 6.36 -6.92 -1.08
CA LYS A 70 6.84 -6.02 -2.13
C LYS A 70 8.36 -6.06 -2.30
N ARG A 71 9.14 -6.49 -1.29
CA ARG A 71 10.59 -6.70 -1.44
C ARG A 71 10.93 -7.98 -2.22
N PHE A 72 9.96 -8.84 -2.54
CA PHE A 72 10.16 -10.07 -3.30
C PHE A 72 9.48 -10.06 -4.67
N ILE A 73 8.48 -9.18 -4.88
CA ILE A 73 7.70 -9.12 -6.13
C ILE A 73 8.63 -8.87 -7.33
N GLY A 74 8.52 -9.71 -8.36
CA GLY A 74 9.34 -9.63 -9.58
C GLY A 74 10.84 -9.81 -9.40
N ARG A 75 11.32 -10.31 -8.24
CA ARG A 75 12.74 -10.52 -7.96
C ARG A 75 13.13 -11.99 -7.96
N ARG A 76 14.41 -12.23 -8.27
CA ARG A 76 15.00 -13.56 -8.25
C ARG A 76 15.41 -13.98 -6.84
N TRP A 77 15.45 -15.28 -6.63
CA TRP A 77 15.86 -15.94 -5.40
C TRP A 77 17.25 -15.52 -4.96
N ASP A 78 18.21 -15.51 -5.89
CA ASP A 78 19.61 -15.19 -5.57
C ASP A 78 19.79 -13.71 -5.21
N ASP A 79 18.96 -12.82 -5.78
CA ASP A 79 18.98 -11.38 -5.52
C ASP A 79 18.36 -11.01 -4.15
N THR A 80 17.70 -11.94 -3.46
CA THR A 80 16.85 -11.67 -2.28
C THR A 80 17.32 -12.35 -0.99
N ALA A 81 18.58 -12.80 -0.95
CA ALA A 81 19.11 -13.55 0.20
C ALA A 81 18.98 -12.77 1.51
N ASP A 82 19.29 -11.47 1.48
CA ASP A 82 19.24 -10.60 2.65
C ASP A 82 17.81 -10.41 3.16
N GLU A 83 16.84 -10.15 2.29
CA GLU A 83 15.44 -9.97 2.68
C GLU A 83 14.84 -11.29 3.20
N ARG A 84 15.17 -12.42 2.56
CA ARG A 84 14.70 -13.75 3.00
C ARG A 84 15.25 -14.14 4.37
N SER A 85 16.46 -13.71 4.72
CA SER A 85 17.04 -13.98 6.05
C SER A 85 16.32 -13.26 7.19
N ARG A 86 15.52 -12.24 6.87
CA ARG A 86 14.90 -11.35 7.85
C ARG A 86 13.44 -11.68 8.11
N VAL A 87 12.82 -12.63 7.41
CA VAL A 87 11.38 -12.90 7.56
C VAL A 87 11.14 -14.25 8.24
N PRO A 88 10.12 -14.38 9.10
CA PRO A 88 9.84 -15.62 9.85
C PRO A 88 9.11 -16.66 9.01
N TYR A 89 8.36 -16.23 7.99
CA TYR A 89 7.66 -17.10 7.05
C TYR A 89 8.63 -17.76 6.08
N ARG A 90 8.22 -18.92 5.55
CA ARG A 90 9.10 -19.75 4.72
C ARG A 90 9.09 -19.29 3.26
N CYS A 91 10.18 -18.70 2.81
CA CYS A 91 10.42 -18.48 1.38
C CYS A 91 10.92 -19.78 0.71
N VAL A 92 10.43 -20.07 -0.49
CA VAL A 92 10.85 -21.21 -1.33
C VAL A 92 11.18 -20.73 -2.75
N ARG A 93 12.07 -21.43 -3.44
CA ARG A 93 12.45 -21.08 -4.81
C ARG A 93 11.25 -21.39 -5.72
N GLY A 94 10.72 -20.35 -6.36
CA GLY A 94 9.61 -20.42 -7.29
C GLY A 94 10.06 -20.80 -8.70
N LYS A 95 9.11 -20.69 -9.63
CA LYS A 95 9.38 -20.83 -11.07
C LYS A 95 10.35 -19.74 -11.55
N ASP A 96 11.17 -20.03 -12.55
CA ASP A 96 12.12 -19.08 -13.14
C ASP A 96 13.11 -18.44 -12.14
N ASP A 97 13.43 -19.19 -11.07
CA ASP A 97 14.27 -18.75 -9.95
C ASP A 97 13.72 -17.52 -9.22
N THR A 98 12.41 -17.33 -9.14
CA THR A 98 11.78 -16.28 -8.32
C THR A 98 11.62 -16.73 -6.85
N VAL A 99 11.06 -15.85 -6.01
CA VAL A 99 10.72 -16.14 -4.62
C VAL A 99 9.23 -16.40 -4.51
N ASP A 100 8.86 -17.56 -3.99
CA ASP A 100 7.50 -17.84 -3.52
C ASP A 100 7.48 -17.99 -2.00
N VAL A 101 6.30 -17.90 -1.40
CA VAL A 101 6.08 -18.07 0.03
C VAL A 101 5.24 -19.32 0.29
N GLN A 102 5.77 -20.23 1.10
CA GLN A 102 5.05 -21.42 1.53
C GLN A 102 4.36 -21.17 2.87
N ILE A 103 3.04 -21.28 2.87
CA ILE A 103 2.19 -21.22 4.06
C ILE A 103 1.51 -22.57 4.20
N ARG A 104 1.90 -23.31 5.24
CA ARG A 104 1.46 -24.70 5.48
C ARG A 104 1.74 -25.57 4.24
N SER A 105 0.72 -26.11 3.60
CA SER A 105 0.83 -26.95 2.41
C SER A 105 0.64 -26.19 1.09
N LYS A 106 0.37 -24.89 1.14
CA LYS A 106 0.16 -24.06 -0.07
C LYS A 106 1.35 -23.14 -0.31
N THR A 107 1.63 -22.91 -1.59
CA THR A 107 2.64 -21.96 -2.05
C THR A 107 1.91 -20.79 -2.70
N TYR A 108 2.33 -19.58 -2.37
CA TYR A 108 1.80 -18.34 -2.92
C TYR A 108 2.93 -17.54 -3.54
N THR A 109 2.68 -17.00 -4.72
CA THR A 109 3.55 -16.03 -5.37
C THR A 109 3.41 -14.65 -4.70
N PRO A 110 4.43 -13.77 -4.79
CA PRO A 110 4.33 -12.40 -4.32
C PRO A 110 3.16 -11.62 -4.95
N GLN A 111 2.83 -11.93 -6.21
CA GLN A 111 1.71 -11.35 -6.94
C GLN A 111 0.37 -11.74 -6.31
N GLU A 112 0.18 -13.02 -5.96
CA GLU A 112 -1.04 -13.48 -5.28
C GLU A 112 -1.21 -12.81 -3.93
N VAL A 113 -0.15 -12.76 -3.11
CA VAL A 113 -0.21 -12.11 -1.79
C VAL A 113 -0.51 -10.61 -1.94
N SER A 114 0.12 -9.93 -2.88
CA SER A 114 -0.14 -8.51 -3.17
C SER A 114 -1.56 -8.29 -3.68
N ALA A 115 -2.10 -9.23 -4.47
CA ALA A 115 -3.48 -9.20 -4.91
C ALA A 115 -4.47 -9.28 -3.74
N MET A 116 -4.16 -10.02 -2.67
CA MET A 116 -5.01 -10.05 -1.47
C MET A 116 -5.07 -8.68 -0.78
N ILE A 117 -3.96 -7.92 -0.79
CA ILE A 117 -3.91 -6.55 -0.26
C ILE A 117 -4.74 -5.63 -1.16
N LEU A 118 -4.56 -5.70 -2.48
CA LEU A 118 -5.32 -4.92 -3.46
C LEU A 118 -6.82 -5.22 -3.41
N GLN A 119 -7.22 -6.48 -3.19
CA GLN A 119 -8.62 -6.86 -2.99
C GLN A 119 -9.24 -6.18 -1.77
N LYS A 120 -8.51 -6.07 -0.64
CA LYS A 120 -8.99 -5.35 0.54
C LYS A 120 -9.16 -3.86 0.25
N LEU A 121 -8.20 -3.22 -0.41
CA LEU A 121 -8.27 -1.80 -0.79
C LEU A 121 -9.42 -1.53 -1.76
N LYS A 122 -9.61 -2.41 -2.75
CA LYS A 122 -10.76 -2.38 -3.66
C LYS A 122 -12.07 -2.48 -2.88
N GLN A 123 -12.20 -3.43 -1.95
CA GLN A 123 -13.40 -3.61 -1.15
C GLN A 123 -13.71 -2.39 -0.27
N ASP A 124 -12.68 -1.77 0.33
CA ASP A 124 -12.82 -0.54 1.10
C ASP A 124 -13.32 0.61 0.20
N ALA A 125 -12.77 0.73 -1.02
CA ALA A 125 -13.22 1.71 -2.00
C ALA A 125 -14.66 1.48 -2.49
N GLU A 126 -15.03 0.22 -2.79
CA GLU A 126 -16.40 -0.16 -3.18
C GLU A 126 -17.40 0.15 -2.06
N SER A 127 -17.02 -0.10 -0.80
CA SER A 127 -17.85 0.19 0.37
C SER A 127 -18.05 1.70 0.55
N TYR A 128 -17.02 2.51 0.27
CA TYR A 128 -17.09 3.96 0.35
C TYR A 128 -17.93 4.56 -0.79
N LEU A 129 -17.72 4.11 -2.02
CA LEU A 129 -18.38 4.65 -3.21
C LEU A 129 -19.82 4.13 -3.38
N GLY A 130 -20.14 2.96 -2.82
CA GLY A 130 -21.44 2.30 -2.99
C GLY A 130 -21.63 1.68 -4.38
N GLU A 131 -20.56 1.55 -5.17
CA GLU A 131 -20.57 0.95 -6.50
C GLU A 131 -19.33 0.06 -6.74
N PRO A 132 -19.39 -0.92 -7.67
CA PRO A 132 -18.24 -1.77 -8.00
C PRO A 132 -17.07 -0.99 -8.60
N VAL A 133 -15.85 -1.36 -8.22
CA VAL A 133 -14.61 -0.75 -8.72
C VAL A 133 -13.85 -1.76 -9.58
N THR A 134 -13.68 -1.45 -10.85
CA THR A 134 -13.04 -2.38 -11.82
C THR A 134 -11.73 -1.85 -12.38
N GLN A 135 -11.39 -0.57 -12.19
CA GLN A 135 -10.24 0.08 -12.81
C GLN A 135 -9.39 0.79 -11.76
N ALA A 136 -8.06 0.73 -11.92
CA ALA A 136 -7.14 1.37 -10.99
C ALA A 136 -5.87 1.88 -11.67
N VAL A 137 -5.27 2.91 -11.05
CA VAL A 137 -3.86 3.28 -11.20
C VAL A 137 -3.11 2.77 -9.97
N ILE A 138 -2.02 2.04 -10.17
CA ILE A 138 -1.25 1.43 -9.06
C ILE A 138 0.17 1.98 -9.06
N THR A 139 0.71 2.31 -7.89
CA THR A 139 2.05 2.86 -7.74
C THR A 139 3.14 1.79 -7.68
N VAL A 140 4.33 2.16 -8.13
CA VAL A 140 5.58 1.40 -7.97
C VAL A 140 6.75 2.34 -7.68
N PRO A 141 7.81 1.86 -7.01
CA PRO A 141 9.05 2.61 -6.86
C PRO A 141 9.62 3.02 -8.22
N ALA A 142 10.16 4.24 -8.34
CA ALA A 142 10.66 4.75 -9.62
C ALA A 142 11.76 3.85 -10.19
N TYR A 143 12.59 3.28 -9.32
CA TYR A 143 13.69 2.41 -9.68
C TYR A 143 13.31 0.92 -9.87
N PHE A 144 12.02 0.58 -9.94
CA PHE A 144 11.57 -0.77 -10.28
C PHE A 144 11.96 -1.18 -11.70
N THR A 145 12.45 -2.42 -11.82
CA THR A 145 12.70 -3.09 -13.11
C THR A 145 11.39 -3.48 -13.80
N ASP A 146 11.46 -3.77 -15.09
CA ASP A 146 10.32 -4.21 -15.90
C ASP A 146 9.59 -5.43 -15.28
N ALA A 147 10.34 -6.43 -14.80
CA ALA A 147 9.77 -7.62 -14.15
C ALA A 147 8.96 -7.27 -12.89
N GLN A 148 9.39 -6.28 -12.10
CA GLN A 148 8.69 -5.86 -10.89
C GLN A 148 7.43 -5.04 -11.22
N ARG A 149 7.49 -4.19 -12.26
CA ARG A 149 6.35 -3.44 -12.78
C ARG A 149 5.28 -4.39 -13.31
N GLN A 150 5.67 -5.37 -14.12
CA GLN A 150 4.76 -6.38 -14.65
C GLN A 150 4.14 -7.23 -13.53
N ALA A 151 4.95 -7.71 -12.58
CA ALA A 151 4.43 -8.49 -11.45
C ALA A 151 3.43 -7.69 -10.59
N THR A 152 3.63 -6.37 -10.44
CA THR A 152 2.67 -5.49 -9.76
C THR A 152 1.37 -5.34 -10.56
N LYS A 153 1.47 -5.21 -11.89
CA LYS A 153 0.32 -5.19 -12.80
C LYS A 153 -0.47 -6.52 -12.77
N ASP A 154 0.24 -7.65 -12.72
CA ASP A 154 -0.36 -8.98 -12.57
C ASP A 154 -1.11 -9.09 -11.24
N ALA A 155 -0.55 -8.58 -10.14
CA ALA A 155 -1.24 -8.53 -8.85
C ALA A 155 -2.56 -7.76 -8.92
N GLY A 156 -2.58 -6.61 -9.61
CA GLY A 156 -3.82 -5.86 -9.89
C GLY A 156 -4.84 -6.68 -10.68
N THR A 157 -4.37 -7.38 -11.73
CA THR A 157 -5.23 -8.23 -12.56
C THR A 157 -5.83 -9.38 -11.76
N ILE A 158 -5.02 -10.06 -10.93
CA ILE A 158 -5.47 -11.13 -10.02
C ILE A 158 -6.49 -10.59 -9.00
N ALA A 159 -6.33 -9.34 -8.55
CA ALA A 159 -7.28 -8.68 -7.66
C ALA A 159 -8.61 -8.28 -8.33
N GLY A 160 -8.74 -8.50 -9.65
CA GLY A 160 -9.92 -8.12 -10.43
C GLY A 160 -9.97 -6.62 -10.71
N LEU A 161 -8.81 -5.99 -10.88
CA LEU A 161 -8.66 -4.61 -11.33
C LEU A 161 -8.01 -4.58 -12.72
N GLU A 162 -8.64 -3.87 -13.64
CA GLU A 162 -7.99 -3.42 -14.88
C GLU A 162 -7.02 -2.29 -14.52
N VAL A 163 -5.72 -2.60 -14.60
CA VAL A 163 -4.66 -1.64 -14.29
C VAL A 163 -4.43 -0.73 -15.49
N LEU A 164 -5.01 0.47 -15.45
CA LEU A 164 -4.95 1.44 -16.54
C LEU A 164 -3.55 2.08 -16.68
N ARG A 165 -2.84 2.22 -15.56
CA ARG A 165 -1.48 2.77 -15.51
C ARG A 165 -0.74 2.26 -14.29
N ILE A 166 0.56 1.99 -14.49
CA ILE A 166 1.53 1.90 -13.41
C ILE A 166 2.24 3.26 -13.32
N ILE A 167 2.18 3.92 -12.16
CA ILE A 167 2.80 5.24 -11.94
C ILE A 167 3.95 5.13 -10.94
N ASN A 168 5.00 5.91 -11.16
CA ASN A 168 6.13 6.00 -10.24
C ASN A 168 5.73 6.75 -8.95
N GLU A 169 6.10 6.23 -7.78
CA GLU A 169 5.76 6.80 -6.46
C GLU A 169 6.18 8.28 -6.32
N PRO A 170 7.42 8.68 -6.64
CA PRO A 170 7.81 10.09 -6.56
C PRO A 170 7.05 10.99 -7.54
N THR A 171 6.67 10.45 -8.70
CA THR A 171 5.89 11.17 -9.71
C THR A 171 4.47 11.40 -9.22
N ALA A 172 3.85 10.39 -8.61
CA ALA A 172 2.54 10.54 -7.97
C ALA A 172 2.59 11.59 -6.85
N ALA A 173 3.61 11.55 -5.98
CA ALA A 173 3.76 12.56 -4.94
C ALA A 173 3.91 13.99 -5.51
N ALA A 174 4.64 14.15 -6.62
CA ALA A 174 4.76 15.43 -7.30
C ALA A 174 3.42 15.90 -7.90
N LEU A 175 2.60 15.01 -8.47
CA LEU A 175 1.24 15.33 -8.91
C LEU A 175 0.39 15.85 -7.74
N SER A 176 0.43 15.16 -6.60
CA SER A 176 -0.30 15.60 -5.40
C SER A 176 0.16 16.96 -4.89
N TYR A 177 1.44 17.30 -5.04
CA TYR A 177 1.98 18.61 -4.68
C TYR A 177 1.57 19.71 -5.67
N GLY A 178 1.63 19.42 -6.96
CA GLY A 178 1.54 20.41 -8.03
C GLY A 178 0.14 20.66 -8.58
N LEU A 179 -0.87 19.87 -8.20
CA LEU A 179 -2.23 19.98 -8.74
C LEU A 179 -2.79 21.42 -8.69
N ASP A 180 -2.60 22.11 -7.56
CA ASP A 180 -3.07 23.49 -7.35
C ASP A 180 -1.99 24.56 -7.68
N LYS A 181 -0.87 24.16 -8.30
CA LYS A 181 0.31 25.02 -8.57
C LYS A 181 0.74 24.97 -10.03
N GLN A 182 -0.19 24.69 -10.94
CA GLN A 182 0.13 24.46 -12.36
C GLN A 182 0.77 25.67 -13.05
N ASP A 183 0.46 26.90 -12.61
CA ASP A 183 1.01 28.14 -13.17
C ASP A 183 2.40 28.51 -12.61
N GLN A 184 3.03 27.66 -11.80
CA GLN A 184 4.32 27.93 -11.17
C GLN A 184 5.42 27.07 -11.77
N GLU A 185 6.39 27.71 -12.42
CA GLU A 185 7.62 27.03 -12.83
C GLU A 185 8.50 26.73 -11.62
N GLN A 186 8.69 25.45 -11.28
CA GLN A 186 9.49 25.02 -10.13
C GLN A 186 10.24 23.72 -10.42
N SER A 187 11.51 23.69 -10.04
CA SER A 187 12.33 22.47 -9.93
C SER A 187 12.10 21.84 -8.55
N VAL A 188 11.49 20.66 -8.52
CA VAL A 188 11.12 19.96 -7.30
C VAL A 188 11.91 18.66 -7.18
N LEU A 189 12.52 18.43 -6.03
CA LEU A 189 13.10 17.15 -5.67
C LEU A 189 12.16 16.40 -4.75
N VAL A 190 11.78 15.19 -5.13
CA VAL A 190 11.04 14.26 -4.29
C VAL A 190 12.01 13.26 -3.71
N PHE A 191 12.07 13.19 -2.38
CA PHE A 191 12.85 12.24 -1.60
C PHE A 191 11.87 11.27 -0.94
N ASP A 192 11.76 10.06 -1.49
CA ASP A 192 10.83 9.04 -1.02
C ASP A 192 11.58 7.92 -0.30
N LEU A 193 11.49 7.88 1.03
CA LEU A 193 12.07 6.84 1.86
C LEU A 193 10.94 6.09 2.57
N GLY A 194 10.51 4.99 1.96
CA GLY A 194 9.43 4.15 2.43
C GLY A 194 9.91 3.01 3.36
N GLY A 195 9.06 1.99 3.48
CA GLY A 195 9.33 0.81 4.31
C GLY A 195 10.37 -0.16 3.75
N GLY A 196 10.62 -0.15 2.44
CA GLY A 196 11.58 -1.07 1.83
C GLY A 196 12.27 -0.59 0.56
N THR A 197 11.96 0.60 0.08
CA THR A 197 12.56 1.21 -1.10
C THR A 197 12.86 2.68 -0.81
N PHE A 198 13.89 3.18 -1.50
CA PHE A 198 14.30 4.57 -1.47
C PHE A 198 14.38 5.08 -2.91
N ASP A 199 13.66 6.13 -3.24
CA ASP A 199 13.70 6.78 -4.54
C ASP A 199 13.96 8.29 -4.40
N VAL A 200 14.65 8.84 -5.38
CA VAL A 200 14.82 10.28 -5.56
C VAL A 200 14.48 10.63 -6.99
N SER A 201 13.56 11.57 -7.19
CA SER A 201 13.26 12.11 -8.51
C SER A 201 13.35 13.63 -8.50
N VAL A 202 13.95 14.19 -9.56
CA VAL A 202 13.95 15.63 -9.82
C VAL A 202 12.96 15.88 -10.94
N LEU A 203 11.99 16.74 -10.68
CA LEU A 203 10.93 17.10 -11.61
C LEU A 203 10.96 18.59 -11.90
N GLN A 204 10.66 18.97 -13.14
CA GLN A 204 10.29 20.32 -13.51
C GLN A 204 8.78 20.39 -13.64
N LEU A 205 8.17 21.32 -12.88
CA LEU A 205 6.75 21.62 -12.91
C LEU A 205 6.57 22.98 -13.59
N GLY A 206 5.50 23.16 -14.36
CA GLY A 206 5.10 24.44 -14.94
C GLY A 206 4.11 24.28 -16.11
N ASP A 207 3.20 25.24 -16.28
CA ASP A 207 2.17 25.28 -17.33
C ASP A 207 1.39 23.95 -17.49
N GLY A 208 1.06 23.30 -16.37
CA GLY A 208 0.36 22.00 -16.37
C GLY A 208 1.22 20.81 -16.81
N VAL A 209 2.51 21.02 -17.09
CA VAL A 209 3.48 19.99 -17.44
C VAL A 209 4.25 19.54 -16.21
N PHE A 210 4.32 18.23 -16.01
CA PHE A 210 5.11 17.56 -15.00
C PHE A 210 6.15 16.70 -15.71
N GLU A 211 7.40 17.13 -15.72
CA GLU A 211 8.48 16.45 -16.42
C GLU A 211 9.51 15.91 -15.43
N VAL A 212 9.68 14.59 -15.38
CA VAL A 212 10.77 13.97 -14.65
C VAL A 212 12.07 14.21 -15.41
N LYS A 213 13.01 14.93 -14.78
CA LYS A 213 14.32 15.25 -15.37
C LYS A 213 15.34 14.15 -15.08
N ALA A 214 15.30 13.58 -13.88
CA ALA A 214 16.15 12.47 -13.49
C ALA A 214 15.53 11.69 -12.34
N THR A 215 15.84 10.40 -12.28
CA THR A 215 15.50 9.55 -11.15
C THR A 215 16.66 8.63 -10.77
N ALA A 216 16.81 8.37 -9.47
CA ALA A 216 17.77 7.44 -8.91
C ALA A 216 17.16 6.79 -7.65
N GLY A 217 17.76 5.73 -7.13
CA GLY A 217 17.21 5.08 -5.93
C GLY A 217 17.99 3.87 -5.47
N ASN A 218 17.45 3.21 -4.44
CA ASN A 218 17.91 1.96 -3.88
C ASN A 218 16.71 1.09 -3.46
N ASN A 219 16.46 0.01 -4.22
CA ASN A 219 15.36 -0.92 -3.99
C ASN A 219 15.54 -1.82 -2.74
N HIS A 220 16.67 -1.69 -2.04
CA HIS A 220 17.04 -2.48 -0.86
C HIS A 220 17.23 -1.63 0.40
N LEU A 221 16.74 -0.39 0.38
CA LEU A 221 16.86 0.56 1.50
C LEU A 221 15.49 1.10 1.89
N GLY A 222 15.10 0.94 3.16
CA GLY A 222 13.88 1.51 3.71
C GLY A 222 13.71 1.15 5.19
N GLY A 223 12.55 1.47 5.76
CA GLY A 223 12.21 1.26 7.18
C GLY A 223 12.54 -0.13 7.74
N ASP A 224 12.37 -1.19 6.96
CA ASP A 224 12.71 -2.58 7.32
C ASP A 224 14.20 -2.76 7.65
N ASP A 225 15.08 -2.00 6.99
CA ASP A 225 16.52 -2.04 7.20
C ASP A 225 16.90 -1.35 8.51
N PHE A 226 16.25 -0.21 8.83
CA PHE A 226 16.39 0.47 10.12
C PHE A 226 15.91 -0.43 11.27
N ASP A 227 14.76 -1.09 11.10
CA ASP A 227 14.22 -2.01 12.10
C ASP A 227 15.15 -3.19 12.32
N ASN A 228 15.73 -3.74 11.26
CA ASN A 228 16.65 -4.86 11.35
C ASN A 228 17.96 -4.50 12.07
N VAL A 229 18.47 -3.27 11.93
CA VAL A 229 19.62 -2.79 12.73
C VAL A 229 19.28 -2.81 14.22
N LEU A 230 18.08 -2.32 14.59
CA LEU A 230 17.63 -2.36 15.99
C LEU A 230 17.40 -3.77 16.50
N VAL A 231 16.79 -4.66 15.70
CA VAL A 231 16.60 -6.07 16.07
C VAL A 231 17.93 -6.76 16.34
N ARG A 232 18.95 -6.54 15.51
CA ARG A 232 20.30 -7.07 15.74
C ARG A 232 20.91 -6.53 17.03
N TRP A 233 20.83 -5.22 17.25
CA TRP A 233 21.32 -4.61 18.48
C TRP A 233 20.62 -5.18 19.74
N LEU A 234 19.30 -5.34 19.70
CA LEU A 234 18.53 -5.95 20.80
C LEU A 234 18.96 -7.39 21.07
N MET A 235 19.11 -8.21 20.01
CA MET A 235 19.54 -9.60 20.14
C MET A 235 20.96 -9.72 20.69
N GLU A 236 21.89 -8.89 20.21
CA GLU A 236 23.28 -8.89 20.66
C GLU A 236 23.38 -8.54 22.15
N ASN A 237 22.71 -7.48 22.60
CA ASN A 237 22.70 -7.09 24.01
C ASN A 237 22.02 -8.14 24.89
N PHE A 238 20.90 -8.72 24.45
CA PHE A 238 20.24 -9.78 25.19
C PHE A 238 21.13 -11.02 25.32
N ARG A 239 21.85 -11.39 24.27
CA ARG A 239 22.82 -12.48 24.30
C ARG A 239 23.99 -12.20 25.23
N GLU A 240 24.48 -10.96 25.27
CA GLU A 240 25.55 -10.55 26.21
C GLU A 240 25.09 -10.61 27.67
N GLN A 241 23.84 -10.25 27.95
CA GLN A 241 23.28 -10.22 29.32
C GLN A 241 22.84 -11.59 29.82
N GLU A 242 22.13 -12.36 28.99
CA GLU A 242 21.48 -13.61 29.39
C GLU A 242 22.17 -14.87 28.84
N GLY A 243 23.11 -14.73 27.90
CA GLY A 243 23.77 -15.86 27.24
C GLY A 243 22.87 -16.63 26.26
N ILE A 244 21.69 -16.10 25.92
CA ILE A 244 20.68 -16.77 25.09
C ILE A 244 20.59 -16.10 23.72
N ASP A 245 20.60 -16.92 22.66
CA ASP A 245 20.36 -16.46 21.29
C ASP A 245 18.87 -16.55 20.93
N LEU A 246 18.24 -15.39 20.68
CA LEU A 246 16.83 -15.30 20.30
C LEU A 246 16.57 -15.55 18.80
N SER A 247 17.61 -15.66 17.97
CA SER A 247 17.45 -15.76 16.51
C SER A 247 16.75 -17.05 16.06
N ALA A 248 16.81 -18.11 16.86
CA ALA A 248 16.15 -19.39 16.58
C ALA A 248 14.65 -19.38 16.94
N ASP A 249 14.21 -18.48 17.83
CA ASP A 249 12.81 -18.37 18.26
C ASP A 249 12.06 -17.36 17.38
N LYS A 250 11.25 -17.87 16.47
CA LYS A 250 10.48 -17.05 15.53
C LYS A 250 9.45 -16.15 16.22
N MET A 251 8.89 -16.58 17.34
CA MET A 251 7.94 -15.77 18.10
C MET A 251 8.66 -14.63 18.81
N ALA A 252 9.82 -14.92 19.43
CA ALA A 252 10.67 -13.88 20.02
C ALA A 252 11.14 -12.88 18.96
N LEU A 253 11.59 -13.35 17.80
CA LEU A 253 12.04 -12.50 16.69
C LEU A 253 10.92 -11.57 16.18
N GLN A 254 9.69 -12.07 16.05
CA GLN A 254 8.55 -11.25 15.65
C GLN A 254 8.25 -10.15 16.69
N ARG A 255 8.31 -10.49 17.98
CA ARG A 255 8.10 -9.51 19.08
C ARG A 255 9.21 -8.46 19.12
N LEU A 256 10.46 -8.86 18.93
CA LEU A 256 11.60 -7.95 18.81
C LEU A 256 11.40 -6.97 17.67
N ARG A 257 10.90 -7.44 16.51
CA ARG A 257 10.65 -6.59 15.35
C ARG A 257 9.57 -5.55 15.60
N GLU A 258 8.43 -5.94 16.17
CA GLU A 258 7.36 -5.00 16.51
C GLU A 258 7.84 -3.96 17.54
N ALA A 259 8.64 -4.39 18.53
CA ALA A 259 9.22 -3.48 19.51
C ALA A 259 10.27 -2.54 18.89
N ALA A 260 11.09 -3.02 17.97
CA ALA A 260 12.07 -2.22 17.24
C ALA A 260 11.40 -1.18 16.33
N GLU A 261 10.38 -1.56 15.55
CA GLU A 261 9.59 -0.65 14.73
C GLU A 261 8.96 0.45 15.60
N LYS A 262 8.34 0.05 16.72
CA LYS A 262 7.72 0.98 17.67
C LYS A 262 8.75 1.95 18.26
N ALA A 263 9.90 1.45 18.72
CA ALA A 263 10.96 2.28 19.29
C ALA A 263 11.52 3.28 18.27
N LYS A 264 11.76 2.84 17.02
CA LYS A 264 12.17 3.71 15.90
C LYS A 264 11.18 4.86 15.68
N ILE A 265 9.89 4.54 15.66
CA ILE A 265 8.82 5.54 15.47
C ILE A 265 8.78 6.51 16.65
N GLU A 266 8.80 6.02 17.88
CA GLU A 266 8.79 6.87 19.09
C GLU A 266 9.98 7.83 19.13
N LEU A 267 11.18 7.35 18.79
CA LEU A 267 12.41 8.15 18.74
C LEU A 267 12.40 9.24 17.67
N SER A 268 11.47 9.20 16.71
CA SER A 268 11.28 10.31 15.76
C SER A 268 10.67 11.55 16.44
N SER A 269 10.08 11.40 17.63
CA SER A 269 9.51 12.50 18.43
C SER A 269 10.17 12.63 19.82
N MET A 270 10.56 11.51 20.43
CA MET A 270 11.16 11.43 21.76
C MET A 270 12.69 11.31 21.70
N ILE A 271 13.38 11.71 22.77
CA ILE A 271 14.85 11.61 22.88
C ILE A 271 15.27 10.23 23.41
N THR A 272 14.40 9.55 24.15
CA THR A 272 14.62 8.20 24.68
C THR A 272 13.31 7.40 24.64
N THR A 273 13.41 6.08 24.57
CA THR A 273 12.30 5.14 24.72
C THR A 273 12.77 3.89 25.46
N THR A 274 11.83 3.20 26.12
CA THR A 274 12.08 1.94 26.82
C THR A 274 11.44 0.79 26.06
N ILE A 275 12.27 -0.17 25.67
CA ILE A 275 11.86 -1.41 25.04
C ILE A 275 11.70 -2.45 26.15
N ASN A 276 10.45 -2.85 26.43
CA ASN A 276 10.12 -3.81 27.46
C ASN A 276 9.32 -4.98 26.88
N LEU A 277 9.95 -6.16 26.85
CA LEU A 277 9.39 -7.42 26.38
C LEU A 277 9.42 -8.45 27.51
N PRO A 278 8.37 -8.53 28.33
CA PRO A 278 8.26 -9.55 29.37
C PRO A 278 8.04 -10.93 28.73
N PHE A 279 8.52 -11.97 29.41
CA PHE A 279 8.46 -13.37 28.95
C PHE A 279 8.93 -13.53 27.49
N ILE A 280 10.07 -12.94 27.12
CA ILE A 280 10.57 -13.02 25.74
C ILE A 280 11.07 -14.42 25.39
N THR A 281 11.64 -15.11 26.37
CA THR A 281 12.07 -16.52 26.29
C THR A 281 12.09 -17.12 27.70
N ALA A 282 12.53 -18.38 27.84
CA ALA A 282 12.74 -19.04 29.14
C ALA A 282 13.95 -19.98 29.08
N ASP A 283 14.61 -20.17 30.22
CA ASP A 283 15.69 -21.14 30.42
C ASP A 283 15.42 -22.01 31.66
N GLU A 284 16.43 -22.79 32.10
CA GLU A 284 16.35 -23.62 33.30
C GLU A 284 16.12 -22.82 34.59
N THR A 285 16.46 -21.53 34.61
CA THR A 285 16.28 -20.63 35.75
C THR A 285 14.91 -19.95 35.77
N GLY A 286 14.17 -20.00 34.66
CA GLY A 286 12.81 -19.49 34.54
C GLY A 286 12.60 -18.56 33.35
N PRO A 287 11.49 -17.80 33.33
CA PRO A 287 11.21 -16.86 32.26
C PRO A 287 12.20 -15.69 32.25
N LYS A 288 12.60 -15.28 31.04
CA LYS A 288 13.49 -14.13 30.80
C LYS A 288 12.72 -12.96 30.22
N HIS A 289 13.24 -11.76 30.46
CA HIS A 289 12.64 -10.50 30.04
C HIS A 289 13.70 -9.68 29.34
N LEU A 290 13.31 -8.94 28.30
CA LEU A 290 14.19 -7.93 27.71
C LEU A 290 13.67 -6.56 28.15
N GLU A 291 14.50 -5.82 28.87
CA GLU A 291 14.25 -4.44 29.23
C GLU A 291 15.48 -3.61 28.89
N MET A 292 15.33 -2.68 27.94
CA MET A 292 16.43 -1.87 27.44
C MET A 292 15.97 -0.44 27.19
N GLU A 293 16.78 0.53 27.60
CA GLU A 293 16.60 1.93 27.21
C GLU A 293 17.36 2.21 25.91
N LEU A 294 16.71 2.88 24.96
CA LEU A 294 17.30 3.29 23.70
C LEU A 294 17.14 4.80 23.53
N THR A 295 18.26 5.51 23.38
CA THR A 295 18.26 6.94 23.08
C THR A 295 18.26 7.19 21.58
N ARG A 296 17.74 8.36 21.15
CA ARG A 296 17.78 8.81 19.76
C ARG A 296 19.22 8.86 19.26
N ALA A 297 20.13 9.40 20.07
CA ALA A 297 21.56 9.49 19.72
C ALA A 297 22.16 8.11 19.43
N LYS A 298 21.82 7.09 20.23
CA LYS A 298 22.29 5.72 19.98
C LYS A 298 21.66 5.12 18.73
N PHE A 299 20.36 5.31 18.53
CA PHE A 299 19.69 4.88 17.30
C PHE A 299 20.35 5.49 16.05
N GLU A 300 20.56 6.81 16.04
CA GLU A 300 21.20 7.53 14.94
C GLU A 300 22.65 7.10 14.70
N GLU A 301 23.40 6.76 15.76
CA GLU A 301 24.72 6.13 15.65
C GLU A 301 24.65 4.78 14.92
N LEU A 302 23.71 3.91 15.31
CA LEU A 302 23.55 2.57 14.73
C LEU A 302 23.16 2.62 13.25
N VAL A 303 22.28 3.56 12.86
CA VAL A 303 21.74 3.64 11.48
C VAL A 303 22.44 4.65 10.59
N ARG A 304 23.52 5.28 11.07
CA ARG A 304 24.24 6.34 10.34
C ARG A 304 24.58 5.96 8.90
N HIS A 305 25.11 4.77 8.71
CA HIS A 305 25.48 4.24 7.39
C HIS A 305 24.28 4.15 6.43
N LEU A 306 23.07 3.83 6.93
CA LEU A 306 21.85 3.80 6.13
C LEU A 306 21.45 5.22 5.72
N VAL A 307 21.49 6.17 6.65
CA VAL A 307 21.17 7.59 6.38
C VAL A 307 22.14 8.17 5.36
N GLU A 308 23.44 7.98 5.54
CA GLU A 308 24.48 8.45 4.61
C GLU A 308 24.29 7.86 3.20
N SER A 309 23.88 6.58 3.11
CA SER A 309 23.63 5.93 1.81
C SER A 309 22.45 6.54 1.02
N THR A 310 21.60 7.36 1.65
CA THR A 310 20.52 8.07 0.93
C THR A 310 21.03 9.27 0.11
N ILE A 311 22.21 9.80 0.43
CA ILE A 311 22.74 11.02 -0.20
C ILE A 311 23.37 10.73 -1.57
N GLU A 312 23.87 9.53 -1.79
CA GLU A 312 24.45 9.14 -3.08
C GLU A 312 23.41 9.18 -4.21
N PRO A 313 22.21 8.56 -4.10
CA PRO A 313 21.17 8.70 -5.11
C PRO A 313 20.71 10.15 -5.34
N VAL A 314 20.64 10.98 -4.29
CA VAL A 314 20.34 12.42 -4.42
C VAL A 314 21.39 13.10 -5.30
N THR A 315 22.67 12.87 -5.00
CA THR A 315 23.78 13.42 -5.77
C THR A 315 23.77 12.93 -7.22
N GLN A 316 23.40 11.66 -7.43
CA GLN A 316 23.32 11.07 -8.76
C GLN A 316 22.19 11.69 -9.59
N ALA A 317 20.99 11.85 -9.02
CA ALA A 317 19.86 12.46 -9.71
C ALA A 317 20.15 13.90 -10.15
N LEU A 318 20.75 14.71 -9.28
CA LEU A 318 21.15 16.10 -9.61
C LEU A 318 22.20 16.15 -10.74
N LYS A 319 23.20 15.26 -10.70
CA LYS A 319 24.19 15.15 -11.77
C LYS A 319 23.56 14.77 -13.10
N ASP A 320 22.60 13.85 -13.09
CA ASP A 320 21.96 13.36 -14.32
C ASP A 320 21.09 14.41 -15.01
N CYS A 321 20.50 15.34 -14.26
CA CYS A 321 19.78 16.49 -14.83
C CYS A 321 20.62 17.77 -14.97
N ASN A 322 21.93 17.71 -14.67
CA ASN A 322 22.85 18.85 -14.68
C ASN A 322 22.38 20.04 -13.82
N LEU A 323 21.76 19.76 -12.67
CA LEU A 323 21.35 20.78 -11.70
C LEU A 323 22.26 20.74 -10.47
N SER A 324 22.54 21.91 -9.91
CA SER A 324 23.18 22.04 -8.60
C SER A 324 22.12 22.13 -7.48
N PRO A 325 22.48 21.83 -6.21
CA PRO A 325 21.53 21.85 -5.11
C PRO A 325 20.77 23.18 -4.91
N ASP A 326 21.39 24.31 -5.25
CA ASP A 326 20.80 25.65 -5.18
C ASP A 326 19.71 25.91 -6.23
N GLN A 327 19.68 25.12 -7.31
CA GLN A 327 18.68 25.22 -8.37
C GLN A 327 17.40 24.43 -8.08
N ILE A 328 17.37 23.64 -7.00
CA ILE A 328 16.15 22.94 -6.57
C ILE A 328 15.31 23.90 -5.74
N ASP A 329 14.10 24.21 -6.17
CA ASP A 329 13.18 25.14 -5.52
C ASP A 329 12.51 24.54 -4.28
N ARG A 330 12.13 23.26 -4.35
CA ARG A 330 11.38 22.56 -3.29
C ARG A 330 11.91 21.15 -3.09
N ILE A 331 11.92 20.71 -1.83
CA ILE A 331 12.29 19.35 -1.44
C ILE A 331 11.06 18.75 -0.77
N LEU A 332 10.46 17.73 -1.38
CA LEU A 332 9.31 17.01 -0.84
C LEU A 332 9.80 15.74 -0.16
N LEU A 333 9.41 15.52 1.09
CA LEU A 333 9.69 14.28 1.80
C LEU A 333 8.46 13.37 1.76
N VAL A 334 8.64 12.15 1.26
CA VAL A 334 7.59 11.15 1.07
C VAL A 334 8.04 9.85 1.74
N GLY A 335 7.09 9.07 2.24
CA GLY A 335 7.37 7.81 2.94
C GLY A 335 7.68 8.02 4.43
N GLY A 336 7.13 7.13 5.26
CA GLY A 336 7.16 7.27 6.72
C GLY A 336 8.57 7.31 7.34
N SER A 337 9.59 6.73 6.68
CA SER A 337 10.97 6.75 7.19
C SER A 337 11.64 8.13 7.04
N THR A 338 11.08 9.05 6.26
CA THR A 338 11.53 10.46 6.24
C THR A 338 11.18 11.23 7.52
N ARG A 339 10.36 10.66 8.42
CA ARG A 339 10.08 11.24 9.74
C ARG A 339 11.26 11.12 10.71
N ILE A 340 12.26 10.29 10.40
CA ILE A 340 13.47 10.15 11.21
C ILE A 340 14.26 11.47 11.20
N PRO A 341 14.55 12.09 12.36
CA PRO A 341 15.24 13.38 12.43
C PRO A 341 16.60 13.39 11.71
N ALA A 342 17.41 12.34 11.87
CA ALA A 342 18.70 12.23 11.16
C ALA A 342 18.57 12.23 9.63
N VAL A 343 17.48 11.68 9.07
CA VAL A 343 17.23 11.71 7.62
C VAL A 343 16.91 13.14 7.17
N GLN A 344 16.06 13.85 7.92
CA GLN A 344 15.72 15.25 7.64
C GLN A 344 16.94 16.18 7.77
N GLU A 345 17.80 15.93 8.75
CA GLU A 345 19.00 16.73 8.94
C GLU A 345 20.04 16.45 7.85
N ALA A 346 20.19 15.18 7.42
CA ALA A 346 21.09 14.82 6.33
C ALA A 346 20.70 15.51 5.01
N ILE A 347 19.42 15.47 4.65
CA ILE A 347 18.95 16.13 3.42
C ILE A 347 19.04 17.66 3.53
N LYS A 348 18.68 18.24 4.69
CA LYS A 348 18.79 19.68 4.93
C LYS A 348 20.24 20.16 4.85
N SER A 349 21.17 19.42 5.45
CA SER A 349 22.60 19.69 5.41
C SER A 349 23.14 19.63 3.98
N TYR A 350 22.73 18.63 3.19
CA TYR A 350 23.14 18.49 1.79
C TYR A 350 22.70 19.69 0.93
N PHE A 351 21.50 20.23 1.17
CA PHE A 351 20.96 21.40 0.48
C PHE A 351 21.29 22.74 1.18
N GLY A 352 22.40 22.80 1.93
CA GLY A 352 22.90 24.06 2.49
C GLY A 352 21.96 24.73 3.50
N GLY A 353 21.17 23.93 4.24
CA GLY A 353 20.22 24.41 5.25
C GLY A 353 18.79 24.59 4.72
N LYS A 354 18.53 24.35 3.43
CA LYS A 354 17.19 24.47 2.84
C LYS A 354 16.21 23.52 3.52
N ALA A 355 15.13 24.08 4.07
CA ALA A 355 14.11 23.30 4.75
C ALA A 355 13.24 22.52 3.74
N PRO A 356 12.93 21.24 4.01
CA PRO A 356 11.94 20.51 3.24
C PRO A 356 10.54 21.12 3.34
N ASP A 357 9.78 21.00 2.26
CA ASP A 357 8.39 21.43 2.18
C ASP A 357 7.49 20.52 3.05
N ARG A 358 6.49 21.12 3.70
CA ARG A 358 5.57 20.44 4.62
C ARG A 358 4.12 20.41 4.13
N SER A 359 3.86 20.87 2.91
CA SER A 359 2.51 20.91 2.31
C SER A 359 2.00 19.53 1.89
N VAL A 360 2.88 18.52 1.88
CA VAL A 360 2.58 17.16 1.43
C VAL A 360 2.55 16.22 2.64
N ASN A 361 1.53 15.38 2.74
CA ASN A 361 1.48 14.31 3.74
C ASN A 361 2.31 13.11 3.25
N PRO A 362 3.40 12.73 3.94
CA PRO A 362 4.32 11.70 3.45
C PRO A 362 3.69 10.29 3.35
N ASP A 363 2.56 10.05 4.03
CA ASP A 363 1.88 8.75 4.06
C ASP A 363 0.72 8.65 3.04
N GLU A 364 0.32 9.77 2.42
CA GLU A 364 -0.90 9.85 1.60
C GLU A 364 -0.65 10.42 0.19
N ALA A 365 0.40 11.22 0.02
CA ALA A 365 0.69 11.94 -1.22
C ALA A 365 0.76 11.04 -2.46
N VAL A 366 1.34 9.85 -2.31
CA VAL A 366 1.48 8.88 -3.38
C VAL A 366 0.11 8.39 -3.86
N ALA A 367 -0.78 8.01 -2.94
CA ALA A 367 -2.14 7.58 -3.28
C ALA A 367 -2.97 8.72 -3.89
N LEU A 368 -2.87 9.93 -3.33
CA LEU A 368 -3.52 11.13 -3.87
C LEU A 368 -3.06 11.42 -5.31
N GLY A 369 -1.75 11.32 -5.56
CA GLY A 369 -1.16 11.42 -6.88
C GLY A 369 -1.67 10.39 -7.88
N ALA A 370 -1.76 9.13 -7.43
CA ALA A 370 -2.33 8.06 -8.24
C ALA A 370 -3.80 8.31 -8.58
N ALA A 371 -4.58 8.90 -7.66
CA ALA A 371 -5.97 9.29 -7.90
C ALA A 371 -6.09 10.46 -8.89
N ILE A 372 -5.15 11.42 -8.86
CA ILE A 372 -5.05 12.48 -9.88
C ILE A 372 -4.78 11.86 -11.26
N GLN A 373 -3.82 10.93 -11.35
CA GLN A 373 -3.53 10.23 -12.60
C GLN A 373 -4.72 9.41 -13.10
N ALA A 374 -5.47 8.78 -12.19
CA ALA A 374 -6.73 8.12 -12.51
C ALA A 374 -7.76 9.10 -13.08
N GLY A 375 -7.86 10.31 -12.50
CA GLY A 375 -8.66 11.41 -13.00
C GLY A 375 -8.28 11.89 -14.40
N VAL A 376 -6.98 11.96 -14.71
CA VAL A 376 -6.49 12.29 -16.06
C VAL A 376 -6.92 11.23 -17.08
N LEU A 377 -6.79 9.95 -16.74
CA LEU A 377 -7.20 8.85 -17.62
C LEU A 377 -8.73 8.74 -17.77
N GLY A 378 -9.48 9.10 -16.73
CA GLY A 378 -10.93 9.21 -16.73
C GLY A 378 -11.47 10.47 -17.41
N GLY A 379 -10.61 11.43 -17.77
CA GLY A 379 -10.99 12.71 -18.36
C GLY A 379 -11.59 13.74 -17.39
N GLU A 380 -11.52 13.48 -16.09
CA GLU A 380 -11.98 14.40 -15.03
C GLU A 380 -10.98 15.54 -14.78
N VAL A 381 -9.68 15.26 -14.92
CA VAL A 381 -8.60 16.25 -14.84
C VAL A 381 -8.16 16.61 -16.25
N LYS A 382 -8.24 17.90 -16.59
CA LYS A 382 -7.82 18.45 -17.87
C LYS A 382 -6.52 19.23 -17.72
N ASP A 383 -5.84 19.44 -18.84
CA ASP A 383 -4.66 20.33 -18.94
C ASP A 383 -3.45 19.91 -18.08
N LEU A 384 -3.38 18.62 -17.71
CA LEU A 384 -2.22 18.02 -17.04
C LEU A 384 -1.50 17.07 -18.00
N LEU A 385 -0.22 17.35 -18.25
CA LEU A 385 0.66 16.49 -19.05
C LEU A 385 1.78 15.92 -18.17
N LEU A 386 1.84 14.60 -18.06
CA LEU A 386 2.92 13.91 -17.36
C LEU A 386 3.93 13.33 -18.36
N LEU A 387 5.19 13.72 -18.23
CA LEU A 387 6.34 13.22 -18.96
C LEU A 387 7.30 12.51 -17.99
N ASP A 388 7.21 11.19 -17.96
CA ASP A 388 8.06 10.34 -17.10
C ASP A 388 9.30 9.85 -17.88
N VAL A 389 10.22 9.14 -17.22
CA VAL A 389 11.48 8.65 -17.82
C VAL A 389 11.76 7.18 -17.50
N THR A 390 12.61 6.52 -18.31
CA THR A 390 13.17 5.21 -17.94
C THR A 390 14.33 5.36 -16.94
N PRO A 391 14.35 4.64 -15.80
CA PRO A 391 15.36 4.83 -14.75
C PRO A 391 16.75 4.24 -15.10
N LEU A 392 16.82 3.34 -16.08
CA LEU A 392 18.03 2.60 -16.44
C LEU A 392 18.22 2.57 -17.96
N SER A 393 19.48 2.57 -18.39
CA SER A 393 19.83 2.46 -19.80
C SER A 393 19.50 1.07 -20.34
N LEU A 394 19.06 1.03 -21.59
CA LEU A 394 18.69 -0.18 -22.33
C LEU A 394 19.58 -0.32 -23.55
N GLY A 395 20.00 -1.55 -23.82
CA GLY A 395 20.92 -1.83 -24.90
C GLY A 395 21.06 -3.32 -25.17
N ILE A 396 22.07 -3.66 -25.96
CA ILE A 396 22.35 -5.05 -26.35
C ILE A 396 23.80 -5.45 -26.06
N GLU A 397 24.02 -6.75 -25.91
CA GLU A 397 25.36 -7.34 -25.95
C GLU A 397 25.90 -7.29 -27.38
N THR A 398 27.13 -6.81 -27.52
CA THR A 398 27.88 -6.75 -28.78
C THR A 398 29.17 -7.54 -28.67
N LEU A 399 29.91 -7.67 -29.78
CA LEU A 399 31.16 -8.44 -29.84
C LEU A 399 32.11 -8.04 -28.70
N GLY A 400 32.62 -9.04 -27.97
CA GLY A 400 33.49 -8.84 -26.81
C GLY A 400 32.76 -8.70 -25.48
N GLU A 401 31.51 -9.15 -25.39
CA GLU A 401 30.65 -9.08 -24.18
C GLU A 401 30.44 -7.63 -23.71
N VAL A 402 30.47 -6.66 -24.64
CA VAL A 402 30.31 -5.24 -24.34
C VAL A 402 28.83 -4.87 -24.39
N PHE A 403 28.36 -4.15 -23.37
CA PHE A 403 27.02 -3.56 -23.35
C PHE A 403 27.01 -2.27 -24.16
N THR A 404 26.30 -2.29 -25.30
CA THR A 404 26.10 -1.10 -26.14
C THR A 404 24.71 -0.53 -25.87
N ARG A 405 24.68 0.68 -25.30
CA ARG A 405 23.45 1.41 -24.98
C ARG A 405 22.79 1.94 -26.24
N ILE A 406 21.46 1.88 -26.27
CA ILE A 406 20.62 2.39 -27.35
C ILE A 406 19.70 3.48 -26.82
N ILE A 407 19.07 3.23 -25.67
CA ILE A 407 18.31 4.22 -24.90
C ILE A 407 19.08 4.45 -23.61
N GLU A 408 19.48 5.70 -23.35
CA GLU A 408 20.14 6.07 -22.09
C GLU A 408 19.09 6.21 -20.98
N ARG A 409 19.50 5.99 -19.73
CA ARG A 409 18.66 6.31 -18.57
C ARG A 409 18.20 7.78 -18.58
N ASN A 410 17.09 8.05 -17.91
CA ASN A 410 16.40 9.34 -17.88
C ASN A 410 15.89 9.83 -19.25
N THR A 411 15.83 8.96 -20.26
CA THR A 411 15.11 9.28 -21.51
C THR A 411 13.61 9.30 -21.24
N THR A 412 12.93 10.38 -21.66
CA THR A 412 11.47 10.53 -21.55
C THR A 412 10.73 9.40 -22.24
N VAL A 413 9.66 8.89 -21.62
CA VAL A 413 8.79 7.83 -22.15
C VAL A 413 7.36 8.35 -22.40
N PRO A 414 6.65 7.85 -23.43
CA PRO A 414 7.04 6.80 -24.37
C PRO A 414 8.12 7.25 -25.37
N THR A 415 8.96 6.32 -25.84
CA THR A 415 10.04 6.62 -26.79
C THR A 415 10.36 5.44 -27.70
N SER A 416 10.98 5.71 -28.84
CA SER A 416 11.49 4.70 -29.77
C SER A 416 12.87 5.10 -30.28
N LYS A 417 13.81 4.16 -30.27
CA LYS A 417 15.14 4.33 -30.86
C LYS A 417 15.52 3.13 -31.69
N THR A 418 16.22 3.39 -32.78
CA THR A 418 16.66 2.37 -33.73
C THR A 418 18.15 2.52 -33.97
N GLN A 419 18.87 1.41 -33.98
CA GLN A 419 20.30 1.37 -34.27
C GLN A 419 20.63 0.20 -35.19
N VAL A 420 21.50 0.43 -36.17
CA VAL A 420 21.93 -0.58 -37.14
C VAL A 420 23.23 -1.23 -36.66
N PHE A 421 23.20 -2.55 -36.58
CA PHE A 421 24.33 -3.42 -36.29
C PHE A 421 24.64 -4.29 -37.52
N SER A 422 25.70 -5.09 -37.43
CA SER A 422 26.08 -6.03 -38.47
C SER A 422 26.60 -7.34 -37.86
N THR A 423 26.73 -8.38 -38.69
CA THR A 423 27.37 -9.64 -38.32
C THR A 423 28.83 -9.47 -37.90
N ALA A 424 29.26 -10.28 -36.94
CA ALA A 424 30.60 -10.28 -36.38
C ALA A 424 31.56 -11.24 -37.11
N THR A 425 31.02 -12.25 -37.80
CA THR A 425 31.79 -13.27 -38.52
C THR A 425 31.35 -13.41 -39.98
N ASP A 426 32.27 -13.83 -40.85
CA ASP A 426 32.00 -14.07 -42.27
C ASP A 426 31.03 -15.25 -42.44
N GLY A 427 30.03 -15.08 -43.31
CA GLY A 427 29.04 -16.12 -43.59
C GLY A 427 28.04 -16.37 -42.46
N GLN A 428 27.99 -15.51 -41.44
CA GLN A 428 27.05 -15.61 -40.32
C GLN A 428 25.59 -15.53 -40.82
N THR A 429 24.81 -16.58 -40.57
CA THR A 429 23.42 -16.72 -41.05
C THR A 429 22.36 -16.45 -39.98
N SER A 430 22.77 -16.20 -38.74
CA SER A 430 21.90 -15.78 -37.64
C SER A 430 22.61 -14.81 -36.70
N VAL A 431 21.86 -13.91 -36.07
CA VAL A 431 22.36 -12.99 -35.04
C VAL A 431 21.52 -13.17 -33.78
N GLU A 432 22.19 -13.39 -32.65
CA GLU A 432 21.55 -13.37 -31.33
C GLU A 432 21.52 -11.93 -30.81
N ILE A 433 20.32 -11.48 -30.45
CA ILE A 433 20.07 -10.20 -29.81
C ILE A 433 19.85 -10.49 -28.33
N HIS A 434 20.84 -10.16 -27.51
CA HIS A 434 20.76 -10.23 -26.06
C HIS A 434 20.51 -8.83 -25.52
N VAL A 435 19.32 -8.61 -24.96
CA VAL A 435 18.86 -7.33 -24.45
C VAL A 435 19.19 -7.22 -22.96
N LEU A 436 19.75 -6.08 -22.54
CA LEU A 436 20.15 -5.82 -21.17
C LEU A 436 19.70 -4.43 -20.69
N GLN A 437 19.63 -4.30 -19.36
CA GLN A 437 19.35 -3.07 -18.63
C GLN A 437 20.44 -2.82 -17.59
N GLY A 438 20.99 -1.61 -17.53
CA GLY A 438 21.98 -1.20 -16.53
C GLY A 438 23.00 -0.19 -17.04
N GLU A 439 23.98 0.14 -16.19
CA GLU A 439 24.95 1.21 -16.46
C GLU A 439 26.41 0.71 -16.63
N ARG A 440 26.65 -0.59 -16.44
CA ARG A 440 27.99 -1.18 -16.47
C ARG A 440 28.47 -1.36 -17.92
N ALA A 441 29.77 -1.28 -18.16
CA ALA A 441 30.32 -1.40 -19.53
C ALA A 441 30.25 -2.83 -20.09
N MET A 442 30.34 -3.85 -19.24
CA MET A 442 30.32 -5.27 -19.64
C MET A 442 28.91 -5.83 -19.51
N ALA A 443 28.47 -6.61 -20.50
CA ALA A 443 27.15 -7.20 -20.55
C ALA A 443 26.84 -8.06 -19.30
N ARG A 444 27.80 -8.87 -18.85
CA ARG A 444 27.65 -9.75 -17.67
C ARG A 444 27.37 -9.03 -16.35
N ASP A 445 27.71 -7.74 -16.26
CA ASP A 445 27.52 -6.93 -15.06
C ASP A 445 26.18 -6.18 -15.06
N ASN A 446 25.40 -6.31 -16.13
CA ASN A 446 24.08 -5.70 -16.28
C ASN A 446 22.98 -6.75 -16.17
N LYS A 447 21.74 -6.29 -15.96
CA LYS A 447 20.58 -7.18 -15.89
C LYS A 447 20.22 -7.65 -17.29
N SER A 448 20.31 -8.97 -17.53
CA SER A 448 19.77 -9.59 -18.73
C SER A 448 18.24 -9.53 -18.71
N LEU A 449 17.66 -9.00 -19.79
CA LEU A 449 16.21 -8.87 -19.97
C LEU A 449 15.64 -9.93 -20.94
N GLY A 450 16.47 -10.53 -21.80
CA GLY A 450 16.02 -11.55 -22.73
C GLY A 450 16.96 -11.75 -23.91
N LYS A 451 16.81 -12.88 -24.59
CA LYS A 451 17.58 -13.24 -25.79
C LYS A 451 16.65 -13.75 -26.88
N PHE A 452 16.87 -13.32 -28.12
CA PHE A 452 16.19 -13.86 -29.29
C PHE A 452 17.11 -13.86 -30.51
N GLN A 453 16.81 -14.73 -31.48
CA GLN A 453 17.65 -14.89 -32.66
C GLN A 453 16.93 -14.49 -33.93
N LEU A 454 17.56 -13.62 -34.73
CA LEU A 454 17.17 -13.34 -36.10
C LEU A 454 17.89 -14.35 -37.01
N THR A 455 17.13 -15.21 -37.70
CA THR A 455 17.69 -16.32 -38.49
C THR A 455 17.45 -16.18 -39.99
N GLY A 456 18.32 -16.84 -40.76
CA GLY A 456 18.27 -16.89 -42.22
C GLY A 456 18.69 -15.58 -42.89
N ILE A 457 19.71 -14.96 -42.31
CA ILE A 457 20.53 -13.93 -42.95
C ILE A 457 21.35 -14.61 -44.05
N PRO A 458 21.39 -14.09 -45.29
CA PRO A 458 22.20 -14.66 -46.36
C PRO A 458 23.69 -14.61 -46.01
N PRO A 459 24.49 -15.64 -46.34
CA PRO A 459 25.93 -15.61 -46.13
C PRO A 459 26.58 -14.43 -46.86
N ALA A 460 27.22 -13.54 -46.10
CA ALA A 460 27.95 -12.38 -46.61
C ALA A 460 29.22 -12.15 -45.76
N PRO A 461 30.22 -11.41 -46.26
CA PRO A 461 31.33 -10.95 -45.42
C PRO A 461 30.83 -10.21 -44.17
N ARG A 462 31.56 -10.32 -43.06
CA ARG A 462 31.26 -9.56 -41.84
C ARG A 462 31.18 -8.07 -42.16
N GLY A 463 30.29 -7.35 -41.48
CA GLY A 463 30.08 -5.92 -41.74
C GLY A 463 29.09 -5.60 -42.87
N VAL A 464 28.67 -6.59 -43.68
CA VAL A 464 27.76 -6.37 -44.82
C VAL A 464 26.27 -6.44 -44.45
N PRO A 465 25.78 -7.47 -43.72
CA PRO A 465 24.38 -7.52 -43.31
C PRO A 465 24.01 -6.33 -42.42
N GLN A 466 22.89 -5.67 -42.70
CA GLN A 466 22.43 -4.53 -41.92
C GLN A 466 21.27 -4.96 -41.03
N ILE A 467 21.58 -5.18 -39.75
CA ILE A 467 20.61 -5.63 -38.74
C ILE A 467 20.13 -4.40 -37.97
N GLU A 468 18.95 -3.93 -38.32
CA GLU A 468 18.28 -2.82 -37.66
C GLU A 468 17.59 -3.31 -36.39
N VAL A 469 18.04 -2.85 -35.22
CA VAL A 469 17.43 -3.19 -33.93
C VAL A 469 16.68 -1.97 -33.41
N ALA A 470 15.39 -2.12 -33.14
CA ALA A 470 14.52 -1.07 -32.63
C ALA A 470 14.08 -1.40 -31.19
N PHE A 471 14.15 -0.40 -30.33
CA PHE A 471 13.68 -0.41 -28.95
C PHE A 471 12.50 0.54 -28.84
N GLU A 472 11.36 0.06 -28.37
CA GLU A 472 10.13 0.83 -28.11
C GLU A 472 9.76 0.70 -26.64
N ILE A 473 9.58 1.82 -25.94
CA ILE A 473 9.11 1.87 -24.55
C ILE A 473 7.78 2.59 -24.52
N ASP A 474 6.76 1.98 -23.92
CA ASP A 474 5.43 2.58 -23.78
C ASP A 474 5.32 3.50 -22.55
N ALA A 475 4.13 4.08 -22.33
CA ALA A 475 3.87 4.99 -21.20
C ALA A 475 3.83 4.29 -19.82
N ASN A 476 3.87 2.95 -19.77
CA ASN A 476 4.01 2.16 -18.55
C ASN A 476 5.47 1.75 -18.28
N GLY A 477 6.39 2.09 -19.19
CA GLY A 477 7.78 1.67 -19.13
C GLY A 477 8.03 0.25 -19.67
N ILE A 478 7.08 -0.36 -20.40
CA ILE A 478 7.20 -1.72 -20.93
C ILE A 478 8.00 -1.70 -22.24
N LEU A 479 9.00 -2.59 -22.34
CA LEU A 479 9.94 -2.66 -23.46
C LEU A 479 9.52 -3.67 -24.55
N LYS A 480 9.52 -3.23 -25.80
CA LYS A 480 9.47 -4.09 -26.99
C LYS A 480 10.73 -3.90 -27.82
N VAL A 481 11.37 -5.01 -28.20
CA VAL A 481 12.57 -5.00 -29.03
C VAL A 481 12.33 -5.78 -30.31
N SER A 482 12.60 -5.17 -31.46
CA SER A 482 12.58 -5.85 -32.76
C SER A 482 13.94 -5.77 -33.44
N ALA A 483 14.23 -6.77 -34.26
CA ALA A 483 15.41 -6.84 -35.10
C ALA A 483 15.01 -7.20 -36.53
N ARG A 484 15.44 -6.39 -37.49
CA ARG A 484 15.11 -6.54 -38.91
C ARG A 484 16.38 -6.51 -39.76
N ASP A 485 16.56 -7.51 -40.61
CA ASP A 485 17.58 -7.46 -41.66
C ASP A 485 17.06 -6.58 -42.81
N LYS A 486 17.71 -5.44 -43.05
CA LYS A 486 17.30 -4.49 -44.10
C LYS A 486 17.46 -5.06 -45.51
N GLY A 487 18.36 -6.03 -45.71
CA GLY A 487 18.61 -6.65 -47.01
C GLY A 487 17.51 -7.63 -47.40
N THR A 488 17.07 -8.48 -46.48
CA THR A 488 16.03 -9.49 -46.74
C THR A 488 14.63 -9.08 -46.32
N GLY A 489 14.50 -8.04 -45.50
CA GLY A 489 13.24 -7.62 -44.90
C GLY A 489 12.74 -8.54 -43.79
N ARG A 490 13.47 -9.61 -43.44
CA ARG A 490 13.13 -10.52 -42.35
C ARG A 490 13.20 -9.80 -41.03
N GLU A 491 12.20 -10.02 -40.20
CA GLU A 491 12.08 -9.42 -38.88
C GLU A 491 11.84 -10.52 -37.84
N GLN A 492 12.41 -10.31 -36.66
CA GLN A 492 12.03 -11.02 -35.45
C GLN A 492 11.85 -9.98 -34.36
N SER A 493 10.85 -10.16 -33.51
CA SER A 493 10.67 -9.29 -32.36
C SER A 493 10.43 -10.10 -31.10
N VAL A 494 10.82 -9.51 -29.98
CA VAL A 494 10.44 -9.95 -28.66
C VAL A 494 9.79 -8.78 -27.97
N GLN A 495 8.55 -8.95 -27.54
CA GLN A 495 8.06 -8.12 -26.47
C GLN A 495 8.72 -8.65 -25.21
N ILE A 496 9.57 -7.85 -24.58
CA ILE A 496 10.13 -8.23 -23.30
C ILE A 496 9.04 -7.98 -22.29
N SER A 497 8.19 -8.99 -22.14
CA SER A 497 7.16 -9.09 -21.12
C SER A 497 7.36 -10.36 -20.29
N ASN A 498 8.59 -10.91 -20.27
CA ASN A 498 8.79 -12.29 -19.83
C ASN A 498 10.24 -12.61 -19.43
N THR A 499 10.71 -12.02 -18.34
CA THR A 499 11.79 -12.63 -17.56
C THR A 499 11.33 -12.82 -16.11
N GLY A 500 10.68 -13.96 -15.86
CA GLY A 500 10.34 -14.44 -14.51
C GLY A 500 8.97 -14.02 -13.98
N GLY A 501 7.95 -13.92 -14.85
CA GLY A 501 6.58 -13.55 -14.51
C GLY A 501 5.57 -14.69 -14.65
N LEU A 502 4.32 -14.43 -14.30
CA LEU A 502 3.21 -15.35 -14.49
C LEU A 502 2.79 -15.36 -15.97
N SER A 503 2.51 -16.53 -16.53
CA SER A 503 1.86 -16.61 -17.84
C SER A 503 0.42 -16.12 -17.77
N GLU A 504 -0.14 -15.68 -18.89
CA GLU A 504 -1.54 -15.22 -18.95
C GLU A 504 -2.52 -16.29 -18.43
N ALA A 505 -2.26 -17.56 -18.73
CA ALA A 505 -3.06 -18.68 -18.20
C ALA A 505 -2.93 -18.85 -16.68
N GLU A 506 -1.74 -18.62 -16.11
CA GLU A 506 -1.53 -18.62 -14.66
C GLU A 506 -2.24 -17.44 -14.00
N VAL A 507 -2.15 -16.24 -14.58
CA VAL A 507 -2.87 -15.04 -14.11
C VAL A 507 -4.38 -15.26 -14.12
N GLN A 508 -4.94 -15.79 -15.21
CA GLN A 508 -6.38 -16.09 -15.30
C GLN A 508 -6.81 -17.16 -14.28
N ARG A 509 -6.00 -18.20 -14.08
CA ARG A 509 -6.26 -19.21 -13.04
C ARG A 509 -6.25 -18.58 -11.65
N MET A 510 -5.24 -17.79 -11.33
CA MET A 510 -5.11 -17.10 -10.05
C MET A 510 -6.25 -16.09 -9.83
N GLN A 511 -6.68 -15.38 -10.86
CA GLN A 511 -7.85 -14.49 -10.80
C GLN A 511 -9.12 -15.28 -10.47
N ALA A 512 -9.33 -16.44 -11.08
CA ALA A 512 -10.48 -17.30 -10.78
C ALA A 512 -10.42 -17.86 -9.34
N GLU A 513 -9.23 -18.26 -8.87
CA GLU A 513 -9.02 -18.70 -7.48
C GLU A 513 -9.25 -17.55 -6.48
N ALA A 514 -8.76 -16.35 -6.80
CA ALA A 514 -8.93 -15.15 -6.00
C ALA A 514 -10.41 -14.73 -5.90
N GLU A 515 -11.18 -14.91 -6.98
CA GLU A 515 -12.62 -14.67 -7.01
C GLU A 515 -13.40 -15.72 -6.20
N ALA A 516 -13.03 -17.00 -6.29
CA ALA A 516 -13.62 -18.05 -5.46
C ALA A 516 -13.40 -17.79 -3.96
N HIS A 517 -12.19 -17.34 -3.59
CA HIS A 517 -11.89 -16.95 -2.22
C HIS A 517 -12.67 -15.71 -1.76
N ARG A 518 -12.86 -14.71 -2.63
CA ARG A 518 -13.70 -13.54 -2.34
C ARG A 518 -15.14 -13.96 -1.99
N LEU A 519 -15.73 -14.87 -2.77
CA LEU A 519 -17.08 -15.40 -2.51
C LEU A 519 -17.15 -16.18 -1.19
N GLU A 520 -16.09 -16.93 -0.85
CA GLU A 520 -15.99 -17.64 0.43
C GLU A 520 -15.89 -16.66 1.62
N ASP A 521 -15.07 -15.63 1.50
CA ASP A 521 -14.90 -14.58 2.52
C ASP A 521 -16.22 -13.81 2.74
N GLU A 522 -16.92 -13.47 1.66
CA GLU A 522 -18.24 -12.80 1.71
C GLU A 522 -19.28 -13.69 2.42
N ARG A 523 -19.32 -14.99 2.09
CA ARG A 523 -20.20 -15.94 2.76
C ARG A 523 -19.89 -16.03 4.26
N ARG A 524 -18.61 -16.05 4.65
CA ARG A 524 -18.17 -16.09 6.05
C ARG A 524 -18.53 -14.81 6.80
N ARG A 525 -18.42 -13.65 6.14
CA ARG A 525 -18.85 -12.36 6.68
C ARG A 525 -20.35 -12.39 6.97
N GLN A 526 -21.17 -12.76 5.98
CA GLN A 526 -22.63 -12.85 6.14
C GLN A 526 -23.03 -13.82 7.25
N LEU A 527 -22.34 -14.96 7.38
CA LEU A 527 -22.60 -15.90 8.46
C LEU A 527 -22.26 -15.31 9.83
N SER A 528 -21.20 -14.50 9.92
CA SER A 528 -20.80 -13.83 11.17
C SER A 528 -21.79 -12.73 11.55
N GLU A 529 -22.29 -11.97 10.57
CA GLU A 529 -23.35 -10.97 10.78
C GLU A 529 -24.65 -11.62 11.29
N LEU A 530 -25.04 -12.74 10.68
CA LEU A 530 -26.19 -13.51 11.15
C LEU A 530 -25.98 -14.07 12.57
N ARG A 531 -24.76 -14.52 12.92
CA ARG A 531 -24.45 -14.93 14.29
C ARG A 531 -24.59 -13.77 15.29
N ASN A 532 -24.12 -12.58 14.94
CA ASN A 532 -24.29 -11.40 15.79
C ASN A 532 -25.78 -11.02 15.95
N GLN A 533 -26.56 -11.11 14.87
CA GLN A 533 -28.01 -10.92 14.92
C GLN A 533 -28.69 -11.98 15.81
N ALA A 534 -28.26 -13.24 15.70
CA ALA A 534 -28.76 -14.34 16.51
C ALA A 534 -28.44 -14.14 17.99
N ASP A 535 -27.21 -13.74 18.35
CA ASP A 535 -26.84 -13.41 19.73
C ASP A 535 -27.67 -12.26 20.30
N ALA A 536 -27.89 -11.20 19.52
CA ALA A 536 -28.74 -10.09 19.91
C ALA A 536 -30.21 -10.52 20.15
N LEU A 537 -30.74 -11.41 19.30
CA LEU A 537 -32.09 -11.96 19.45
C LEU A 537 -32.21 -12.87 20.67
N LEU A 538 -31.23 -13.73 20.91
CA LEU A 538 -31.20 -14.59 22.10
C LEU A 538 -31.14 -13.76 23.37
N HIS A 539 -30.32 -12.69 23.39
CA HIS A 539 -30.26 -11.77 24.51
C HIS A 539 -31.61 -11.06 24.75
N ASN A 540 -32.25 -10.56 23.68
CA ASN A 540 -33.57 -9.94 23.77
C ASN A 540 -34.63 -10.91 24.30
N LEU A 541 -34.57 -12.18 23.89
CA LEU A 541 -35.45 -13.21 24.42
C LEU A 541 -35.21 -13.43 25.92
N ASP A 542 -33.95 -13.59 26.34
CA ASP A 542 -33.60 -13.81 27.74
C ASP A 542 -34.08 -12.64 28.62
N VAL A 543 -33.93 -11.39 28.16
CA VAL A 543 -34.47 -10.19 28.83
C VAL A 543 -36.00 -10.20 28.87
N THR A 544 -36.66 -10.50 27.76
CA THR A 544 -38.14 -10.52 27.68
C THR A 544 -38.73 -11.57 28.62
N LEU A 545 -38.15 -12.76 28.68
CA LEU A 545 -38.57 -13.84 29.57
C LEU A 545 -38.32 -13.51 31.04
N ARG A 546 -37.22 -12.81 31.36
CA ARG A 546 -36.91 -12.38 32.72
C ARG A 546 -37.87 -11.30 33.22
N ASP A 547 -38.08 -10.27 32.40
CA ASP A 547 -38.77 -9.05 32.84
C ASP A 547 -40.29 -9.16 32.69
N ASN A 548 -40.77 -9.91 31.70
CA ASN A 548 -42.20 -10.03 31.37
C ASN A 548 -42.71 -11.48 31.40
N GLY A 549 -41.92 -12.40 31.93
CA GLY A 549 -42.25 -13.83 31.93
C GLY A 549 -43.63 -14.13 32.50
N SER A 550 -44.07 -13.49 33.57
CA SER A 550 -45.39 -13.76 34.17
C SER A 550 -46.58 -13.45 33.26
N ALA A 551 -46.42 -12.55 32.28
CA ALA A 551 -47.48 -12.12 31.36
C ALA A 551 -47.53 -12.91 30.04
N ILE A 552 -46.60 -13.84 29.82
CA ILE A 552 -46.51 -14.66 28.60
C ILE A 552 -46.98 -16.09 28.89
N SER A 553 -47.77 -16.65 27.98
CA SER A 553 -48.33 -17.99 28.10
C SER A 553 -47.25 -19.08 28.19
N SER A 554 -47.54 -20.17 28.90
CA SER A 554 -46.61 -21.30 29.04
C SER A 554 -46.30 -21.98 27.71
N ALA A 555 -47.28 -22.02 26.79
CA ALA A 555 -47.11 -22.56 25.44
C ALA A 555 -46.11 -21.73 24.61
N THR A 556 -46.26 -20.40 24.61
CA THR A 556 -45.36 -19.50 23.88
C THR A 556 -43.94 -19.52 24.46
N LYS A 557 -43.79 -19.60 25.78
CA LYS A 557 -42.47 -19.80 26.43
C LYS A 557 -41.78 -21.09 26.00
N ALA A 558 -42.53 -22.19 25.92
CA ALA A 558 -41.98 -23.49 25.49
C ALA A 558 -41.47 -23.41 24.04
N GLN A 559 -42.26 -22.82 23.14
CA GLN A 559 -41.86 -22.60 21.74
C GLN A 559 -40.64 -21.68 21.62
N ALA A 560 -40.60 -20.59 22.40
CA ALA A 560 -39.45 -19.67 22.41
C ALA A 560 -38.17 -20.37 22.86
N THR A 561 -38.26 -21.22 23.89
CA THR A 561 -37.12 -21.98 24.42
C THR A 561 -36.62 -23.02 23.41
N GLU A 562 -37.55 -23.70 22.73
CA GLU A 562 -37.24 -24.64 21.65
C GLU A 562 -36.51 -23.95 20.48
N LYS A 563 -37.07 -22.85 19.95
CA LYS A 563 -36.46 -22.09 18.85
C LYS A 563 -35.13 -21.45 19.24
N ALA A 564 -34.97 -21.02 20.49
CA ALA A 564 -33.69 -20.54 21.00
C ALA A 564 -32.65 -21.67 21.06
N ALA A 565 -33.04 -22.90 21.41
CA ALA A 565 -32.15 -24.05 21.40
C ALA A 565 -31.74 -24.44 19.96
N GLU A 566 -32.67 -24.44 19.01
CA GLU A 566 -32.39 -24.65 17.58
C GLU A 566 -31.38 -23.61 17.06
N LEU A 567 -31.59 -22.32 17.36
CA LEU A 567 -30.69 -21.25 16.94
C LEU A 567 -29.30 -21.40 17.55
N ARG A 568 -29.20 -21.69 18.86
CA ARG A 568 -27.90 -21.95 19.52
C ARG A 568 -27.16 -23.16 18.92
N ALA A 569 -27.89 -24.20 18.54
CA ALA A 569 -27.32 -25.36 17.87
C ALA A 569 -26.78 -24.99 16.47
N ALA A 570 -27.56 -24.25 15.68
CA ALA A 570 -27.15 -23.76 14.36
C ALA A 570 -25.93 -22.82 14.44
N MET A 571 -25.85 -21.96 15.47
CA MET A 571 -24.69 -21.10 15.70
C MET A 571 -23.41 -21.89 16.01
N SER A 572 -23.53 -22.98 16.77
CA SER A 572 -22.43 -23.82 17.21
C SER A 572 -21.92 -24.78 16.14
N ASP A 573 -22.77 -25.15 15.18
CA ASP A 573 -22.41 -25.98 14.05
C ASP A 573 -21.62 -25.17 12.99
N ARG A 574 -20.45 -25.69 12.63
CA ARG A 574 -19.56 -25.07 11.63
C ARG A 574 -19.99 -25.34 10.20
N THR A 575 -20.91 -26.27 9.97
CA THR A 575 -21.41 -26.66 8.65
C THR A 575 -22.73 -26.00 8.27
N THR A 576 -23.32 -25.23 9.19
CA THR A 576 -24.59 -24.54 8.98
C THR A 576 -24.52 -23.56 7.81
N THR A 577 -25.52 -23.61 6.93
CA THR A 577 -25.62 -22.74 5.76
C THR A 577 -26.28 -21.40 6.10
N LEU A 578 -26.13 -20.41 5.22
CA LEU A 578 -26.76 -19.10 5.38
C LEU A 578 -28.29 -19.21 5.42
N GLU A 579 -28.88 -20.11 4.63
CA GLU A 579 -30.33 -20.30 4.60
C GLU A 579 -30.86 -20.87 5.92
N VAL A 580 -30.16 -21.87 6.48
CA VAL A 580 -30.54 -22.47 7.78
C VAL A 580 -30.43 -21.44 8.89
N MET A 581 -29.34 -20.66 8.92
CA MET A 581 -29.14 -19.62 9.93
C MET A 581 -30.25 -18.55 9.85
N ARG A 582 -30.57 -18.05 8.66
CA ARG A 582 -31.66 -17.10 8.43
C ARG A 582 -33.01 -17.67 8.87
N HIS A 583 -33.32 -18.90 8.49
CA HIS A 583 -34.57 -19.54 8.87
C HIS A 583 -34.72 -19.67 10.41
N CYS A 584 -33.66 -20.04 11.12
CA CYS A 584 -33.67 -20.11 12.59
C CYS A 584 -33.86 -18.72 13.23
N ILE A 585 -33.19 -17.69 12.68
CA ILE A 585 -33.35 -16.29 13.09
C ILE A 585 -34.80 -15.83 12.89
N ASP A 586 -35.36 -16.01 11.70
CA ASP A 586 -36.73 -15.62 11.35
C ASP A 586 -37.75 -16.36 12.23
N SER A 587 -37.52 -17.65 12.47
CA SER A 587 -38.36 -18.47 13.35
C SER A 587 -38.39 -17.90 14.78
N LEU A 588 -37.23 -17.55 15.34
CA LEU A 588 -37.16 -16.98 16.69
C LEU A 588 -37.75 -15.56 16.74
N GLN A 589 -37.51 -14.73 15.72
CA GLN A 589 -38.11 -13.41 15.59
C GLN A 589 -39.64 -13.49 15.56
N ASN A 590 -40.22 -14.43 14.82
CA ASN A 590 -41.67 -14.65 14.79
C ASN A 590 -42.24 -15.00 16.17
N ILE A 591 -41.55 -15.83 16.95
CA ILE A 591 -41.96 -16.09 18.34
C ILE A 591 -41.88 -14.83 19.20
N LEU A 592 -40.80 -14.04 19.07
CA LEU A 592 -40.65 -12.77 19.80
C LEU A 592 -41.77 -11.78 19.46
N TYR A 593 -42.20 -11.69 18.20
CA TYR A 593 -43.36 -10.88 17.81
C TYR A 593 -44.66 -11.37 18.44
N MET A 594 -44.89 -12.68 18.52
CA MET A 594 -46.05 -13.25 19.22
C MET A 594 -46.01 -12.99 20.74
N MET A 595 -44.83 -13.05 21.35
CA MET A 595 -44.67 -12.67 22.77
C MET A 595 -44.98 -11.19 22.97
N GLY A 596 -44.54 -10.33 22.05
CA GLY A 596 -44.88 -8.91 22.06
C GLY A 596 -46.39 -8.69 21.98
N SER A 597 -47.10 -9.36 21.07
CA SER A 597 -48.55 -9.22 20.94
C SER A 597 -49.31 -9.74 22.17
N GLU A 598 -48.85 -10.82 22.82
CA GLU A 598 -49.41 -11.25 24.12
C GLU A 598 -49.24 -10.18 25.21
N LEU A 599 -48.09 -9.50 25.26
CA LEU A 599 -47.80 -8.45 26.24
C LEU A 599 -48.61 -7.17 26.03
N TYR A 600 -48.82 -6.77 24.77
CA TYR A 600 -49.66 -5.62 24.45
C TYR A 600 -51.15 -5.95 24.53
N GLY A 601 -51.57 -7.15 24.12
CA GLY A 601 -52.95 -7.62 24.23
C GLY A 601 -53.41 -7.82 25.68
N SER A 602 -52.51 -8.21 26.59
CA SER A 602 -52.81 -8.28 28.02
C SER A 602 -52.87 -6.90 28.71
N ARG A 603 -52.25 -5.86 28.12
CA ARG A 603 -52.40 -4.45 28.53
C ARG A 603 -53.72 -3.82 28.11
N GLU A 604 -54.28 -4.19 26.95
CA GLU A 604 -55.64 -3.75 26.56
C GLU A 604 -56.74 -4.35 27.45
N SER A 605 -56.53 -5.56 28.00
CA SER A 605 -57.45 -6.15 28.99
C SER A 605 -57.31 -5.61 30.42
N SER A 606 -56.37 -4.69 30.68
CA SER A 606 -56.16 -4.05 32.00
C SER A 606 -56.42 -2.54 31.99
N SER A 607 -57.09 -2.02 30.96
CA SER A 607 -57.58 -0.64 30.90
C SER A 607 -59.07 -0.59 30.51
N GLY A 608 -59.92 -1.12 31.38
CA GLY A 608 -61.37 -0.99 31.29
C GLY A 608 -61.99 -0.60 32.63
N GLY A 609 -62.15 0.71 32.86
CA GLY A 609 -63.11 1.25 33.85
C GLY A 609 -62.70 2.55 34.54
N LEU A 610 -63.06 3.72 33.96
CA LEU A 610 -63.95 4.73 34.57
C LEU A 610 -64.17 5.94 33.62
N TYR A 611 -65.44 6.06 33.17
CA TYR A 611 -66.14 7.18 32.47
C TYR A 611 -65.66 7.55 31.05
N GLY A 612 -66.49 7.69 29.99
CA GLY A 612 -67.95 7.75 29.83
C GLY A 612 -68.29 8.83 28.79
N ASP A 613 -68.75 8.39 27.60
CA ASP A 613 -69.47 9.04 26.46
C ASP A 613 -69.39 10.56 26.20
N ASP A 614 -69.06 10.97 24.96
CA ASP A 614 -70.09 11.20 23.91
C ASP A 614 -69.50 11.45 22.49
N PHE A 615 -70.11 10.80 21.48
CA PHE A 615 -70.36 11.13 20.04
C PHE A 615 -69.52 12.20 19.30
N ASP A 616 -69.28 12.20 17.97
CA ASP A 616 -69.35 11.32 16.79
C ASP A 616 -68.94 12.19 15.57
N SER A 617 -68.26 11.58 14.57
CA SER A 617 -68.08 12.00 13.16
C SER A 617 -67.38 13.36 12.88
N GLY A 618 -66.39 13.50 11.99
CA GLY A 618 -65.83 12.69 10.92
C GLY A 618 -65.25 13.63 9.86
N LEU A 619 -64.27 13.14 9.08
CA LEU A 619 -63.58 13.75 7.92
C LEU A 619 -62.42 14.69 8.24
N ASP A 620 -61.34 14.80 7.46
CA ASP A 620 -60.62 13.97 6.50
C ASP A 620 -59.41 14.84 6.09
N GLN A 621 -58.28 14.20 5.77
CA GLN A 621 -57.25 14.67 4.82
C GLN A 621 -56.33 15.89 5.10
N THR A 622 -55.04 15.57 4.91
CA THR A 622 -53.98 16.34 4.22
C THR A 622 -53.24 17.47 4.96
N ILE A 623 -51.96 17.24 5.20
CA ILE A 623 -50.94 18.28 5.35
C ILE A 623 -50.01 18.21 4.13
N PRO A 624 -50.01 19.22 3.25
CA PRO A 624 -48.86 19.55 2.45
C PRO A 624 -48.09 20.73 3.06
N TRP A 625 -46.77 20.56 3.08
CA TRP A 625 -45.74 21.58 3.26
C TRP A 625 -45.92 22.78 2.31
N ASN A 626 -45.77 24.02 2.80
CA ASN A 626 -45.06 25.09 2.08
C ASN A 626 -44.57 26.26 2.97
N GLU A 627 -43.54 26.93 2.44
CA GLU A 627 -42.55 27.90 2.96
C GLU A 627 -43.01 29.27 3.49
N GLN A 628 -42.00 29.99 4.06
CA GLN A 628 -41.83 31.45 4.29
C GLN A 628 -42.20 31.96 5.71
N ALA A 629 -41.47 32.83 6.42
CA ALA A 629 -40.24 33.60 6.19
C ALA A 629 -39.64 34.04 7.55
N ILE A 630 -38.32 34.31 7.60
CA ILE A 630 -37.59 34.88 8.75
C ILE A 630 -37.27 36.35 8.46
N PRO A 631 -37.45 37.29 9.41
CA PRO A 631 -36.80 38.60 9.39
C PRO A 631 -35.71 38.77 10.49
N PRO A 632 -34.84 39.80 10.37
CA PRO A 632 -33.44 39.74 10.80
C PRO A 632 -33.15 40.44 12.14
N THR A 633 -31.99 40.14 12.74
CA THR A 633 -31.45 40.79 13.95
C THR A 633 -30.25 41.69 13.64
N GLU A 634 -30.28 42.91 14.18
CA GLU A 634 -29.23 43.93 14.16
C GLU A 634 -28.23 43.81 15.32
N THR A 635 -27.06 44.40 15.07
CA THR A 635 -25.78 44.45 15.78
C THR A 635 -25.75 45.28 17.08
N TYR A 636 -24.85 44.91 18.02
CA TYR A 636 -24.44 45.77 19.14
C TYR A 636 -22.90 45.80 19.27
N ASN A 637 -22.37 46.98 19.62
CA ASN A 637 -20.97 47.39 19.61
C ASN A 637 -20.70 48.16 20.93
N PRO A 638 -19.58 47.98 21.65
CA PRO A 638 -19.24 48.91 22.74
C PRO A 638 -17.82 49.49 22.66
N THR A 639 -17.72 50.80 22.85
CA THR A 639 -16.51 51.57 23.15
C THR A 639 -16.74 52.47 24.38
N GLU A 640 -15.70 52.54 25.23
CA GLU A 640 -15.28 53.60 26.18
C GLU A 640 -15.81 53.74 27.63
N GLU A 641 -14.85 54.22 28.46
CA GLU A 641 -14.84 54.68 29.88
C GLU A 641 -14.62 53.62 30.99
N GLY A 642 -13.67 53.71 31.96
CA GLY A 642 -12.61 54.66 32.31
C GLY A 642 -12.13 54.48 33.79
N TYR A 643 -10.83 54.77 34.07
CA TYR A 643 -10.11 55.06 35.36
C TYR A 643 -9.68 53.89 36.30
N SER A 644 -8.38 53.57 36.57
CA SER A 644 -7.17 54.21 37.20
C SER A 644 -6.98 53.79 38.69
N PHE A 645 -5.83 53.31 39.22
CA PHE A 645 -4.55 54.04 39.49
C PHE A 645 -3.44 53.09 40.05
N GLU A 646 -2.16 53.34 39.66
CA GLU A 646 -0.86 53.28 40.43
C GLU A 646 -0.33 51.99 41.14
N LEU A 647 0.98 51.71 41.30
CA LEU A 647 2.32 52.12 40.77
C LEU A 647 3.36 51.14 41.41
N ASP A 648 4.65 51.31 41.07
CA ASP A 648 5.90 50.66 41.55
C ASP A 648 6.29 49.26 41.04
N ASP A 649 7.55 48.96 40.71
CA ASP A 649 8.67 49.73 40.14
C ASP A 649 9.79 48.70 39.81
N THR A 650 10.74 49.09 38.94
CA THR A 650 12.06 48.49 38.58
C THR A 650 12.16 47.86 37.17
N VAL A 651 12.73 48.58 36.15
CA VAL A 651 14.17 48.90 35.86
C VAL A 651 14.89 47.65 35.32
N THR A 652 15.54 47.55 34.15
CA THR A 652 15.98 48.46 33.07
C THR A 652 16.42 47.60 31.85
N ALA A 653 16.51 48.24 30.68
CA ALA A 653 16.89 47.72 29.38
C ALA A 653 18.41 47.73 29.08
N ASP A 654 18.71 47.33 27.82
CA ASP A 654 19.92 47.58 26.98
C ASP A 654 21.02 46.49 27.04
N TYR A 655 21.64 46.00 25.95
CA TYR A 655 22.15 46.65 24.73
C TYR A 655 22.33 45.70 23.52
N GLU A 656 22.47 46.32 22.33
CA GLU A 656 22.86 45.79 21.00
C GLU A 656 24.37 45.41 20.83
N SER A 657 24.68 44.93 19.62
CA SER A 657 25.86 44.30 18.98
C SER A 657 27.26 44.97 18.99
N VAL A 658 28.25 44.16 18.54
CA VAL A 658 29.50 44.41 17.73
C VAL A 658 30.67 43.61 18.39
N GLU A 659 31.55 42.82 17.74
CA GLU A 659 32.10 42.72 16.36
C GLU A 659 31.82 41.40 15.64
#